data_AF-A0A3P9PMI5-F1
#
_entry.id   AF-A0A3P9PMI5-F1
#
_cell.length_a   1.000
_cell.length_b   1.000
_cell.length_c   1.000
_cell.angle_alpha   90.00
_cell.angle_beta   90.00
_cell.angle_gamma   90.00
#
_symmetry.space_group_name_H-M   'P 1'
#
loop_
_entity.id
_entity.type
_entity.pdbx_description
1 polymer ?
#
loop_
_entity_poly.entity_id
_entity_poly.type
_entity_poly.pdbx_seq_one_letter_code
_entity_poly.pdbx_strand_id
1 'polypeptide(L)'
;MHFIPPSSFFFLQCENKETFIQQIQSLDIETQAAIAICIQQVTQDPRAVLPLQWEELVEAEGAELQLVFSSMAKQIQSLLAQRDTHLERIAELCQERETHGDSTQTPLGGHLDDPPQSLALQLADSKAKLRRLKQQLEDKGDQILDYKQEIQTMEDQLKKLQKENRSLQNEVRGMRTLRDELDCARERAARTEQLQVELQSCKHRLRSLELTRTQLKEQQHLCAALQETKSLLEQQLADSRARCSSIRELEKDNLLLRQRIMDVEAERDTERQRVDELLEMNMSLEADLRQRSTSKGGVSPPNVAIHQRFLQSELDSDEEPCELIDQKPLSVEVGEASTLRLLGAEQENAELRRRLEELQAQQEADSPDAKDELACLEVEHQKTLREVQNLKNENGTLKQRLEELLRELQHLQEKRKEEGVKKLGREKEEEEGEAVRGVQGSESSRGEGEGRVRLMEEREKRGEIIGTRREAGVGEEGLHVQVGKGEVCDEGIQSKWRGEAEGGQKELEKQEKEPKMENAGSEAVKRPVEDNAETAETHQDACSPSGSDLALLTSRLQEAQEEADRQAKSAQELRSKLGEQSRKTWEAEQKLVLVEAELQRLKKAGESLMEARRHIEVLQSDSLNMEEELCRLRSQAELHRMQTTVIATLEGERAALERDRDTLRSTVDALRAAQRKVRSRQDVDGFLLLFKLLLSF
;
A
#
# COMPACT_ATOMS: atom_id res chain seq x y z
N MET A 1 71.95 -61.31 -19.95
CA MET A 1 70.48 -61.45 -20.02
C MET A 1 69.93 -61.37 -18.60
N HIS A 2 68.85 -60.59 -18.40
CA HIS A 2 68.20 -60.23 -17.13
C HIS A 2 68.84 -59.07 -16.35
N PHE A 3 68.71 -57.84 -16.86
CA PHE A 3 68.96 -56.62 -16.09
C PHE A 3 67.70 -55.80 -15.78
N ILE A 4 66.53 -56.20 -16.26
CA ILE A 4 65.26 -55.50 -15.96
C ILE A 4 64.45 -56.40 -15.02
N PRO A 5 64.36 -56.09 -13.71
CA PRO A 5 63.52 -56.86 -12.80
C PRO A 5 62.04 -56.77 -13.24
N PRO A 6 61.26 -57.86 -13.19
CA PRO A 6 59.86 -57.89 -13.64
C PRO A 6 58.89 -57.02 -12.83
N SER A 7 59.36 -56.33 -11.79
CA SER A 7 58.56 -55.62 -10.80
C SER A 7 58.47 -54.11 -11.02
N SER A 8 58.82 -53.60 -12.21
CA SER A 8 58.59 -52.20 -12.56
C SER A 8 57.14 -52.00 -12.96
N PHE A 9 56.29 -51.64 -11.99
CA PHE A 9 54.83 -51.45 -12.09
C PHE A 9 54.36 -50.67 -13.34
N PHE A 10 55.24 -49.84 -13.94
CA PHE A 10 54.97 -48.99 -15.09
C PHE A 10 54.74 -49.76 -16.42
N PHE A 11 55.40 -50.90 -16.63
CA PHE A 11 55.20 -51.69 -17.87
C PHE A 11 53.91 -52.51 -17.89
N LEU A 12 53.21 -52.61 -16.75
CA LEU A 12 51.94 -53.33 -16.65
C LEU A 12 50.73 -52.52 -17.15
N GLN A 13 50.86 -51.20 -17.37
CA GLN A 13 49.76 -50.33 -17.84
C GLN A 13 49.79 -50.01 -19.35
N CYS A 14 50.80 -50.47 -20.10
CA CYS A 14 50.84 -50.28 -21.55
C CYS A 14 50.23 -51.50 -22.28
N GLU A 15 49.27 -51.26 -23.18
CA GLU A 15 48.61 -52.31 -23.97
C GLU A 15 49.59 -53.10 -24.87
N ASN A 16 50.72 -52.50 -25.24
CA ASN A 16 51.75 -53.08 -26.14
C ASN A 16 53.08 -53.41 -25.42
N LYS A 17 53.02 -53.75 -24.13
CA LYS A 17 54.21 -53.98 -23.28
C LYS A 17 55.21 -54.99 -23.87
N GLU A 18 54.75 -56.07 -24.49
CA GLU A 18 55.62 -57.11 -25.04
C GLU A 18 56.45 -56.59 -26.23
N THR A 19 55.88 -55.71 -27.06
CA THR A 19 56.55 -55.14 -28.23
C THR A 19 57.66 -54.18 -27.83
N PHE A 20 57.42 -53.33 -26.84
CA PHE A 20 58.44 -52.41 -26.31
C PHE A 20 59.57 -53.15 -25.61
N ILE A 21 59.26 -54.21 -24.85
CA ILE A 21 60.29 -55.03 -24.21
C ILE A 21 61.19 -55.68 -25.27
N GLN A 22 60.63 -56.21 -26.36
CA GLN A 22 61.41 -56.78 -27.48
C GLN A 22 62.28 -55.72 -28.18
N GLN A 23 61.74 -54.52 -28.42
CA GLN A 23 62.50 -53.42 -29.02
C GLN A 23 63.65 -52.96 -28.13
N ILE A 24 63.41 -52.79 -26.82
CA ILE A 24 64.47 -52.42 -25.87
C ILE A 24 65.55 -53.50 -25.82
N GLN A 25 65.17 -54.79 -25.82
CA GLN A 25 66.11 -55.91 -25.85
C GLN A 25 66.96 -55.99 -27.13
N SER A 26 66.53 -55.34 -28.23
CA SER A 26 67.28 -55.26 -29.48
C SER A 26 68.29 -54.11 -29.54
N LEU A 27 68.24 -53.18 -28.58
CA LEU A 27 69.18 -52.06 -28.47
C LEU A 27 70.53 -52.51 -27.89
N ASP A 28 71.55 -51.67 -28.01
CA ASP A 28 72.85 -51.91 -27.38
C ASP A 28 72.75 -51.88 -25.84
N ILE A 29 73.72 -52.52 -25.18
CA ILE A 29 73.69 -52.75 -23.73
C ILE A 29 73.75 -51.44 -22.93
N GLU A 30 74.46 -50.43 -23.43
CA GLU A 30 74.58 -49.13 -22.78
C GLU A 30 73.25 -48.39 -22.80
N THR A 31 72.58 -48.37 -23.95
CA THR A 31 71.23 -47.81 -24.11
C THR A 31 70.20 -48.57 -23.28
N GLN A 32 70.27 -49.92 -23.24
CA GLN A 32 69.41 -50.73 -22.38
C GLN A 32 69.59 -50.38 -20.89
N ALA A 33 70.83 -50.23 -20.43
CA ALA A 33 71.13 -49.86 -19.05
C ALA A 33 70.64 -48.43 -18.72
N ALA A 34 70.82 -47.48 -19.65
CA ALA A 34 70.32 -46.12 -19.49
C ALA A 34 68.78 -46.08 -19.40
N ILE A 35 68.09 -46.84 -20.26
CA ILE A 35 66.62 -46.98 -20.21
C ILE A 35 66.18 -47.62 -18.88
N ALA A 36 66.87 -48.66 -18.43
CA ALA A 36 66.57 -49.32 -17.15
C ALA A 36 66.72 -48.36 -15.96
N ILE A 37 67.77 -47.51 -15.96
CA ILE A 37 67.97 -46.46 -14.94
C ILE A 37 66.82 -45.45 -14.99
N CYS A 38 66.39 -45.01 -16.18
CA CYS A 38 65.26 -44.07 -16.31
C CYS A 38 63.94 -44.68 -15.80
N ILE A 39 63.66 -45.93 -16.13
CA ILE A 39 62.48 -46.66 -15.61
C ILE A 39 62.57 -46.79 -14.08
N GLN A 40 63.75 -47.09 -13.55
CA GLN A 40 63.99 -47.18 -12.11
C GLN A 40 63.77 -45.84 -11.41
N GLN A 41 64.21 -44.72 -12.00
CA GLN A 41 64.02 -43.38 -11.45
C GLN A 41 62.53 -43.01 -11.37
N VAL A 42 61.76 -43.27 -12.43
CA VAL A 42 60.32 -42.98 -12.49
C VAL A 42 59.52 -43.90 -11.56
N THR A 43 59.97 -45.13 -11.32
CA THR A 43 59.29 -46.08 -10.43
C THR A 43 59.62 -45.89 -8.94
N GLN A 44 60.77 -45.29 -8.61
CA GLN A 44 61.18 -45.04 -7.22
C GLN A 44 60.72 -43.66 -6.70
N ASP A 45 60.47 -42.69 -7.59
CA ASP A 45 59.97 -41.37 -7.22
C ASP A 45 58.50 -41.18 -7.65
N PRO A 46 57.52 -41.31 -6.75
CA PRO A 46 56.11 -41.05 -7.07
C PRO A 46 55.84 -39.60 -7.47
N ARG A 47 56.80 -38.68 -7.28
CA ARG A 47 56.68 -37.29 -7.74
C ARG A 47 57.04 -37.09 -9.20
N ALA A 48 57.71 -38.06 -9.83
CA ALA A 48 58.09 -38.02 -11.24
C ALA A 48 56.92 -38.39 -12.19
N VAL A 49 55.84 -38.94 -11.64
CA VAL A 49 54.64 -39.34 -12.39
C VAL A 49 53.48 -38.43 -11.99
N LEU A 50 52.78 -37.88 -12.99
CA LEU A 50 51.57 -37.11 -12.76
C LEU A 50 50.40 -38.08 -12.52
N PRO A 51 49.77 -38.10 -11.33
CA PRO A 51 48.61 -38.93 -11.09
C PRO A 51 47.41 -38.38 -11.89
N LEU A 52 46.82 -39.23 -12.75
CA LEU A 52 45.67 -38.90 -13.61
C LEU A 52 44.34 -39.45 -13.08
N GLN A 53 44.32 -40.04 -11.88
CA GLN A 53 43.12 -40.56 -11.24
C GLN A 53 42.43 -39.43 -10.46
N TRP A 54 41.70 -38.60 -11.21
CA TRP A 54 41.01 -37.41 -10.70
C TRP A 54 39.84 -37.71 -9.77
N GLU A 55 39.29 -38.93 -9.86
CA GLU A 55 38.08 -39.37 -9.15
C GLU A 55 38.31 -39.53 -7.64
N GLU A 56 39.52 -39.95 -7.22
CA GLU A 56 39.90 -40.10 -5.81
C GLU A 56 40.21 -38.75 -5.12
N LEU A 57 40.37 -37.67 -5.90
CA LEU A 57 40.69 -36.33 -5.40
C LEU A 57 39.44 -35.51 -5.04
N VAL A 58 38.26 -35.92 -5.52
CA VAL A 58 36.98 -35.24 -5.28
C VAL A 58 36.53 -35.37 -3.82
N GLU A 59 37.06 -36.34 -3.08
CA GLU A 59 36.73 -36.59 -1.67
C GLU A 59 37.58 -35.77 -0.67
N ALA A 60 38.59 -35.02 -1.13
CA ALA A 60 39.48 -34.25 -0.26
C ALA A 60 39.01 -32.79 -0.09
N GLU A 61 38.62 -32.38 1.12
CA GLU A 61 38.15 -31.03 1.42
C GLU A 61 39.28 -30.06 1.83
N GLY A 62 39.28 -28.85 1.24
CA GLY A 62 39.98 -27.67 1.78
C GLY A 62 41.51 -27.64 1.61
N ALA A 63 42.25 -27.49 2.71
CA ALA A 63 43.69 -27.17 2.71
C ALA A 63 44.56 -28.28 2.09
N GLU A 64 44.11 -29.54 2.15
CA GLU A 64 44.77 -30.67 1.50
C GLU A 64 44.67 -30.59 -0.03
N LEU A 65 43.52 -30.14 -0.55
CA LEU A 65 43.31 -29.94 -1.98
C LEU A 65 44.22 -28.83 -2.54
N GLN A 66 44.43 -27.75 -1.78
CA GLN A 66 45.36 -26.68 -2.17
C GLN A 66 46.82 -27.17 -2.18
N LEU A 67 47.20 -28.03 -1.23
CA LEU A 67 48.53 -28.65 -1.20
C LEU A 67 48.74 -29.57 -2.41
N VAL A 68 47.72 -30.37 -2.75
CA VAL A 68 47.76 -31.25 -3.93
C VAL A 68 47.84 -30.45 -5.22
N PHE A 69 47.00 -29.42 -5.42
CA PHE A 69 47.08 -28.56 -6.61
C PHE A 69 48.44 -27.85 -6.72
N SER A 70 49.00 -27.39 -5.60
CA SER A 70 50.33 -26.77 -5.60
C SER A 70 51.44 -27.76 -5.95
N SER A 71 51.31 -29.02 -5.55
CA SER A 71 52.24 -30.10 -5.90
C SER A 71 52.11 -30.48 -7.38
N MET A 72 50.88 -30.62 -7.89
CA MET A 72 50.61 -30.92 -9.30
C MET A 72 51.09 -29.81 -10.23
N ALA A 73 50.86 -28.55 -9.87
CA ALA A 73 51.35 -27.41 -10.63
C ALA A 73 52.89 -27.43 -10.76
N LYS A 74 53.61 -27.78 -9.68
CA LYS A 74 55.07 -27.94 -9.71
C LYS A 74 55.52 -29.11 -10.57
N GLN A 75 54.81 -30.24 -10.54
CA GLN A 75 55.11 -31.40 -11.38
C GLN A 75 54.88 -31.10 -12.87
N ILE A 76 53.77 -30.43 -13.21
CA ILE A 76 53.48 -30.01 -14.59
C ILE A 76 54.54 -29.02 -15.09
N GLN A 77 54.94 -28.05 -14.27
CA GLN A 77 56.02 -27.11 -14.60
C GLN A 77 57.35 -27.82 -14.86
N SER A 78 57.71 -28.81 -14.02
CA SER A 78 58.92 -29.61 -14.22
C SER A 78 58.88 -30.45 -15.51
N LEU A 79 57.73 -31.05 -15.83
CA LEU A 79 57.55 -31.82 -17.06
C LEU A 79 57.63 -30.94 -18.31
N LEU A 80 57.09 -29.73 -18.26
CA LEU A 80 57.20 -28.77 -19.35
C LEU A 80 58.66 -28.35 -19.58
N ALA A 81 59.41 -28.07 -18.51
CA ALA A 81 60.83 -27.74 -18.60
C ALA A 81 61.66 -28.90 -19.18
N GLN A 82 61.38 -30.14 -18.77
CA GLN A 82 62.02 -31.34 -19.33
C GLN A 82 61.71 -31.51 -20.82
N ARG A 83 60.44 -31.36 -21.22
CA ARG A 83 60.04 -31.41 -22.63
C ARG A 83 60.82 -30.38 -23.45
N ASP A 84 60.90 -29.15 -22.98
CA ASP A 84 61.56 -28.06 -23.70
C ASP A 84 63.06 -28.35 -23.87
N THR A 85 63.71 -28.85 -22.81
CA THR A 85 65.12 -29.29 -22.86
C THR A 85 65.33 -30.43 -23.86
N HIS A 86 64.41 -31.39 -23.95
CA HIS A 86 64.50 -32.49 -24.91
C HIS A 86 64.23 -32.05 -26.35
N LEU A 87 63.31 -31.10 -26.56
CA LEU A 87 63.04 -30.53 -27.87
C LEU A 87 64.25 -29.75 -28.40
N GLU A 88 64.92 -28.98 -27.54
CA GLU A 88 66.20 -28.32 -27.89
C GLU A 88 67.25 -29.35 -28.32
N ARG A 89 67.40 -30.44 -27.57
CA ARG A 89 68.36 -31.50 -27.92
C ARG A 89 68.03 -32.21 -29.23
N ILE A 90 66.74 -32.42 -29.53
CA ILE A 90 66.31 -33.00 -30.82
C ILE A 90 66.62 -32.03 -31.96
N ALA A 91 66.38 -30.73 -31.78
CA ALA A 91 66.69 -29.72 -32.79
C ALA A 91 68.19 -29.66 -33.10
N GLU A 92 69.06 -29.73 -32.08
CA GLU A 92 70.52 -29.84 -32.26
C GLU A 92 70.91 -31.07 -33.09
N LEU A 93 70.37 -32.24 -32.76
CA LEU A 93 70.65 -33.49 -33.48
C LEU A 93 70.14 -33.45 -34.93
N CYS A 94 69.00 -32.81 -35.19
CA CYS A 94 68.50 -32.59 -36.55
C CYS A 94 69.42 -31.68 -37.36
N GLN A 95 69.92 -30.60 -36.75
CA GLN A 95 70.85 -29.67 -37.39
C GLN A 95 72.22 -30.30 -37.68
N GLU A 96 72.73 -31.15 -36.77
CA GLU A 96 73.95 -31.95 -37.01
C GLU A 96 73.80 -32.91 -38.20
N ARG A 97 72.58 -33.43 -38.43
CA ARG A 97 72.27 -34.33 -39.55
C ARG A 97 72.15 -33.59 -40.89
N GLU A 98 71.63 -32.37 -40.89
CA GLU A 98 71.52 -31.52 -42.10
C GLU A 98 72.87 -30.96 -42.54
N THR A 99 73.74 -30.57 -41.60
CA THR A 99 75.10 -30.10 -41.91
C THR A 99 76.01 -31.19 -42.50
N HIS A 100 75.68 -32.47 -42.32
CA HIS A 100 76.38 -33.61 -42.94
C HIS A 100 75.79 -34.02 -44.31
N GLY A 101 74.65 -33.47 -44.73
CA GLY A 101 73.94 -33.87 -45.97
C GLY A 101 74.44 -33.22 -47.25
N ASP A 102 75.17 -32.10 -47.18
CA ASP A 102 75.43 -31.24 -48.35
C ASP A 102 76.78 -31.44 -49.07
N SER A 103 77.55 -32.49 -48.76
CA SER A 103 78.87 -32.74 -49.39
C SER A 103 78.91 -33.82 -50.49
N THR A 104 77.78 -34.20 -51.10
CA THR A 104 77.79 -35.17 -52.23
C THR A 104 77.21 -34.59 -53.52
N GLN A 105 77.92 -33.66 -54.15
CA GLN A 105 77.80 -33.42 -55.60
C GLN A 105 79.05 -33.94 -56.31
N THR A 106 78.92 -35.08 -56.96
CA THR A 106 79.82 -35.62 -57.98
C THR A 106 79.56 -34.92 -59.31
N PRO A 107 80.60 -34.40 -59.99
CA PRO A 107 80.57 -34.39 -61.45
C PRO A 107 81.93 -34.77 -62.04
N LEU A 108 82.04 -36.01 -62.52
CA LEU A 108 83.05 -36.48 -63.48
C LEU A 108 82.33 -37.61 -64.24
N GLY A 109 82.11 -37.56 -65.55
CA GLY A 109 82.91 -36.98 -66.61
C GLY A 109 83.19 -38.10 -67.59
N GLY A 110 82.53 -38.09 -68.75
CA GLY A 110 82.80 -39.07 -69.80
C GLY A 110 81.72 -39.10 -70.88
N HIS A 111 82.00 -38.52 -72.04
CA HIS A 111 82.15 -39.30 -73.26
C HIS A 111 82.84 -38.42 -74.33
N LEU A 112 83.83 -39.01 -74.99
CA LEU A 112 84.56 -38.47 -76.12
C LEU A 112 83.67 -38.31 -77.36
N ASP A 113 84.01 -37.28 -78.15
CA ASP A 113 83.84 -37.15 -79.60
C ASP A 113 82.48 -37.52 -80.19
N ASP A 114 81.62 -36.51 -80.28
CA ASP A 114 80.41 -36.53 -81.10
C ASP A 114 80.46 -35.30 -82.04
N PRO A 115 79.95 -35.39 -83.29
CA PRO A 115 80.10 -34.34 -84.28
C PRO A 115 79.47 -33.01 -83.80
N PRO A 116 79.87 -31.83 -84.31
CA PRO A 116 79.43 -30.52 -83.82
C PRO A 116 77.90 -30.30 -83.79
N GLN A 117 77.12 -31.16 -84.47
CA GLN A 117 75.66 -31.18 -84.44
C GLN A 117 75.05 -31.87 -83.19
N SER A 118 75.73 -32.84 -82.57
CA SER A 118 75.26 -33.52 -81.34
C SER A 118 75.38 -32.62 -80.11
N LEU A 119 76.50 -31.89 -79.98
CA LEU A 119 76.67 -30.88 -78.92
C LEU A 119 75.69 -29.70 -79.06
N ALA A 120 75.40 -29.27 -80.30
CA ALA A 120 74.40 -28.25 -80.56
C ALA A 120 72.98 -28.71 -80.18
N LEU A 121 72.64 -29.98 -80.46
CA LEU A 121 71.37 -30.59 -80.04
C LEU A 121 71.27 -30.71 -78.52
N GLN A 122 72.32 -31.17 -77.84
CA GLN A 122 72.37 -31.24 -76.37
C GLN A 122 72.29 -29.85 -75.71
N LEU A 123 72.91 -28.83 -76.31
CA LEU A 123 72.76 -27.43 -75.88
C LEU A 123 71.33 -26.92 -76.10
N ALA A 124 70.70 -27.28 -77.22
CA ALA A 124 69.31 -26.93 -77.51
C ALA A 124 68.34 -27.61 -76.52
N ASP A 125 68.57 -28.88 -76.19
CA ASP A 125 67.78 -29.66 -75.23
C ASP A 125 67.93 -29.16 -73.80
N SER A 126 69.15 -28.84 -73.36
CA SER A 126 69.38 -28.22 -72.06
C SER A 126 68.77 -26.82 -71.98
N LYS A 127 68.84 -26.02 -73.05
CA LYS A 127 68.16 -24.72 -73.14
C LYS A 127 66.64 -24.85 -73.15
N ALA A 128 66.08 -25.89 -73.78
CA ALA A 128 64.65 -26.20 -73.74
C ALA A 128 64.21 -26.64 -72.33
N LYS A 129 64.97 -27.52 -71.67
CA LYS A 129 64.74 -27.90 -70.27
C LYS A 129 64.77 -26.69 -69.34
N LEU A 130 65.74 -25.79 -69.53
CA LEU A 130 65.84 -24.56 -68.74
C LEU A 130 64.63 -23.63 -68.95
N ARG A 131 64.07 -23.54 -70.17
CA ARG A 131 62.81 -22.81 -70.41
C ARG A 131 61.62 -23.47 -69.70
N ARG A 132 61.49 -24.80 -69.75
CA ARG A 132 60.42 -25.52 -69.05
C ARG A 132 60.50 -25.34 -67.53
N LEU A 133 61.71 -25.46 -66.96
CA LEU A 133 61.92 -25.24 -65.53
C LEU A 133 61.62 -23.80 -65.12
N LYS A 134 61.94 -22.81 -65.97
CA LYS A 134 61.55 -21.41 -65.75
C LYS A 134 60.03 -21.24 -65.76
N GLN A 135 59.34 -21.78 -66.76
CA GLN A 135 57.88 -21.75 -66.80
C GLN A 135 57.27 -22.42 -65.56
N GLN A 136 57.75 -23.61 -65.19
CA GLN A 136 57.29 -24.29 -63.98
C GLN A 136 57.54 -23.48 -62.71
N LEU A 137 58.65 -22.74 -62.63
CA LEU A 137 58.92 -21.84 -61.51
C LEU A 137 57.95 -20.66 -61.49
N GLU A 138 57.63 -20.09 -62.65
CA GLU A 138 56.63 -19.04 -62.81
C GLU A 138 55.23 -19.54 -62.42
N ASP A 139 54.78 -20.68 -62.94
CA ASP A 139 53.49 -21.31 -62.59
C ASP A 139 53.38 -21.62 -61.09
N LYS A 140 54.48 -22.11 -60.47
CA LYS A 140 54.53 -22.31 -59.02
C LYS A 140 54.53 -20.99 -58.26
N GLY A 141 55.12 -19.94 -58.81
CA GLY A 141 55.06 -18.58 -58.28
C GLY A 141 53.62 -18.06 -58.23
N ASP A 142 52.86 -18.22 -59.32
CA ASP A 142 51.45 -17.84 -59.41
C ASP A 142 50.60 -18.63 -58.41
N GLN A 143 50.80 -19.95 -58.33
CA GLN A 143 50.09 -20.79 -57.37
C GLN A 143 50.38 -20.43 -55.90
N ILE A 144 51.61 -20.00 -55.59
CA ILE A 144 51.96 -19.48 -54.27
C ILE A 144 51.22 -18.16 -53.98
N LEU A 145 51.02 -17.30 -54.98
CA LEU A 145 50.25 -16.05 -54.82
C LEU A 145 48.78 -16.33 -54.55
N ASP A 146 48.18 -17.29 -55.26
CA ASP A 146 46.79 -17.72 -55.03
C ASP A 146 46.61 -18.26 -53.62
N TYR A 147 47.47 -19.18 -53.17
CA TYR A 147 47.42 -19.70 -51.81
C TYR A 147 47.65 -18.63 -50.74
N LYS A 148 48.51 -17.64 -51.00
CA LYS A 148 48.68 -16.49 -50.09
C LYS A 148 47.40 -15.67 -49.97
N GLN A 149 46.70 -15.43 -51.08
CA GLN A 149 45.42 -14.71 -51.06
C GLN A 149 44.35 -15.53 -50.34
N GLU A 150 44.24 -16.83 -50.60
CA GLU A 150 43.31 -17.72 -49.89
C GLU A 150 43.58 -17.70 -48.37
N ILE A 151 44.83 -17.86 -47.94
CA ILE A 151 45.22 -17.72 -46.52
C ILE A 151 44.78 -16.36 -45.96
N GLN A 152 45.02 -15.26 -46.68
CA GLN A 152 44.62 -13.94 -46.24
C GLN A 152 43.10 -13.81 -46.05
N THR A 153 42.31 -14.36 -46.98
CA THR A 153 40.84 -14.38 -46.86
C THR A 153 40.38 -15.21 -45.66
N MET A 154 41.01 -16.35 -45.40
CA MET A 154 40.71 -17.21 -44.26
C MET A 154 41.09 -16.54 -42.93
N GLU A 155 42.22 -15.85 -42.86
CA GLU A 155 42.61 -15.03 -41.71
C GLU A 155 41.58 -13.93 -41.41
N ASP A 156 41.07 -13.26 -42.44
CA ASP A 156 40.09 -12.20 -42.26
C ASP A 156 38.72 -12.73 -41.83
N GLN A 157 38.32 -13.91 -42.32
CA GLN A 157 37.15 -14.63 -41.81
C GLN A 157 37.34 -15.05 -40.34
N LEU A 158 38.51 -15.58 -39.97
CA LEU A 158 38.82 -15.91 -38.57
C LEU A 158 38.77 -14.67 -37.68
N LYS A 159 39.31 -13.53 -38.11
CA LYS A 159 39.22 -12.26 -37.37
C LYS A 159 37.77 -11.81 -37.21
N LYS A 160 36.91 -11.98 -38.22
CA LYS A 160 35.47 -11.68 -38.13
C LYS A 160 34.77 -12.56 -37.10
N LEU A 161 34.96 -13.89 -37.18
CA LEU A 161 34.40 -14.84 -36.23
C LEU A 161 34.89 -14.60 -34.80
N GLN A 162 36.17 -14.24 -34.61
CA GLN A 162 36.71 -13.87 -33.31
C GLN A 162 36.05 -12.62 -32.73
N LYS A 163 35.74 -11.62 -33.57
CA LYS A 163 35.01 -10.41 -33.13
C LYS A 163 33.56 -10.74 -32.76
N GLU A 164 32.87 -11.55 -33.57
CA GLU A 164 31.50 -12.00 -33.28
C GLU A 164 31.44 -12.81 -31.98
N ASN A 165 32.37 -13.74 -31.76
CA ASN A 165 32.44 -14.52 -30.52
C ASN A 165 32.64 -13.61 -29.29
N ARG A 166 33.49 -12.58 -29.39
CA ARG A 166 33.63 -11.57 -28.33
C ARG A 166 32.33 -10.79 -28.09
N SER A 167 31.60 -10.42 -29.14
CA SER A 167 30.28 -9.77 -29.01
C SER A 167 29.29 -10.66 -28.28
N LEU A 168 29.15 -11.92 -28.72
CA LEU A 168 28.27 -12.90 -28.10
C LEU A 168 28.63 -13.15 -26.63
N GLN A 169 29.93 -13.21 -26.29
CA GLN A 169 30.36 -13.30 -24.90
C GLN A 169 29.93 -12.09 -24.06
N ASN A 170 29.99 -10.88 -24.62
CA ASN A 170 29.52 -9.67 -23.95
C ASN A 170 27.99 -9.68 -23.79
N GLU A 171 27.25 -10.10 -24.81
CA GLU A 171 25.79 -10.28 -24.74
C GLU A 171 25.40 -11.30 -23.67
N VAL A 172 26.08 -12.44 -23.60
CA VAL A 172 25.86 -13.44 -22.54
C VAL A 172 26.12 -12.87 -21.15
N ARG A 173 27.15 -12.02 -20.98
CA ARG A 173 27.39 -11.30 -19.72
C ARG A 173 26.26 -10.33 -19.40
N GLY A 174 25.77 -9.57 -20.39
CA GLY A 174 24.62 -8.67 -20.22
C GLY A 174 23.31 -9.41 -19.89
N MET A 175 23.08 -10.58 -20.49
CA MET A 175 21.92 -11.42 -20.17
C MET A 175 21.98 -11.96 -18.74
N ARG A 176 23.17 -12.20 -18.18
CA ARG A 176 23.33 -12.58 -16.77
C ARG A 176 22.94 -11.44 -15.83
N THR A 177 23.42 -10.22 -16.08
CA THR A 177 23.07 -9.06 -15.24
C THR A 177 21.57 -8.77 -15.27
N LEU A 178 20.94 -8.87 -16.45
CA LEU A 178 19.48 -8.71 -16.57
C LEU A 178 18.70 -9.79 -15.80
N ARG A 179 19.23 -11.02 -15.74
CA ARG A 179 18.65 -12.10 -14.94
C ARG A 179 18.74 -11.79 -13.45
N ASP A 180 19.89 -11.32 -12.98
CA ASP A 180 20.09 -10.93 -11.58
C ASP A 180 19.15 -9.77 -11.18
N GLU A 181 18.96 -8.79 -12.07
CA GLU A 181 18.01 -7.70 -11.88
C GLU A 181 16.55 -8.19 -11.80
N LEU A 182 16.18 -9.14 -12.65
CA LEU A 182 14.85 -9.77 -12.63
C LEU A 182 14.63 -10.54 -11.32
N ASP A 183 15.62 -11.28 -10.84
CA ASP A 183 15.52 -12.03 -9.59
C ASP A 183 15.43 -11.07 -8.38
N CYS A 184 16.19 -9.97 -8.38
CA CYS A 184 16.03 -8.89 -7.40
C CYS A 184 14.63 -8.25 -7.46
N ALA A 185 14.03 -8.12 -8.64
CA ALA A 185 12.67 -7.60 -8.79
C ALA A 185 11.62 -8.60 -8.26
N ARG A 186 11.80 -9.90 -8.51
CA ARG A 186 10.93 -10.96 -7.98
C ARG A 186 10.99 -11.02 -6.46
N GLU A 187 12.17 -10.93 -5.86
CA GLU A 187 12.30 -10.87 -4.40
C GLU A 187 11.60 -9.65 -3.81
N ARG A 188 11.75 -8.48 -4.43
CA ARG A 188 11.04 -7.27 -3.99
C ARG A 188 9.52 -7.46 -4.09
N ALA A 189 9.02 -8.05 -5.17
CA ALA A 189 7.59 -8.35 -5.33
C ALA A 189 7.10 -9.31 -4.23
N ALA A 190 7.82 -10.39 -3.95
CA ALA A 190 7.47 -11.33 -2.88
C ALA A 190 7.45 -10.67 -1.49
N ARG A 191 8.42 -9.78 -1.21
CA ARG A 191 8.44 -8.99 0.04
C ARG A 191 7.24 -8.05 0.12
N THR A 192 6.85 -7.41 -0.99
CA THR A 192 5.66 -6.54 -0.99
C THR A 192 4.37 -7.32 -0.75
N GLU A 193 4.24 -8.55 -1.26
CA GLU A 193 3.10 -9.43 -0.99
C GLU A 193 3.03 -9.81 0.49
N GLN A 194 4.15 -10.18 1.11
CA GLN A 194 4.24 -10.47 2.54
C GLN A 194 3.81 -9.27 3.40
N LEU A 195 4.36 -8.08 3.12
CA LEU A 195 3.98 -6.85 3.81
C LEU A 195 2.49 -6.52 3.62
N GLN A 196 1.93 -6.82 2.44
CA GLN A 196 0.51 -6.61 2.19
C GLN A 196 -0.37 -7.55 3.04
N VAL A 197 0.03 -8.80 3.24
CA VAL A 197 -0.65 -9.74 4.15
C VAL A 197 -0.59 -9.24 5.59
N GLU A 198 0.57 -8.80 6.05
CA GLU A 198 0.74 -8.22 7.39
C GLU A 198 -0.15 -6.99 7.58
N LEU A 199 -0.19 -6.09 6.60
CA LEU A 199 -1.06 -4.91 6.61
C LEU A 199 -2.54 -5.31 6.74
N GLN A 200 -3.01 -6.34 6.04
CA GLN A 200 -4.39 -6.81 6.16
C GLN A 200 -4.67 -7.39 7.56
N SER A 201 -3.73 -8.12 8.13
CA SER A 201 -3.81 -8.62 9.51
C SER A 201 -3.91 -7.48 10.52
N CYS A 202 -3.04 -6.46 10.40
CA CYS A 202 -3.08 -5.26 11.22
C CYS A 202 -4.41 -4.50 11.07
N LYS A 203 -4.93 -4.36 9.85
CA LYS A 203 -6.26 -3.76 9.61
C LYS A 203 -7.38 -4.53 10.29
N HIS A 204 -7.38 -5.85 10.22
CA HIS A 204 -8.37 -6.67 10.91
C HIS A 204 -8.28 -6.51 12.44
N ARG A 205 -7.06 -6.53 12.98
CA ARG A 205 -6.81 -6.30 14.41
C ARG A 205 -7.27 -4.92 14.87
N LEU A 206 -7.05 -3.88 14.07
CA LEU A 206 -7.53 -2.52 14.35
C LEU A 206 -9.06 -2.47 14.45
N ARG A 207 -9.77 -3.06 13.48
CA ARG A 207 -11.25 -3.15 13.52
C ARG A 207 -11.75 -3.88 14.76
N SER A 208 -11.09 -4.96 15.16
CA SER A 208 -11.42 -5.67 16.40
C SER A 208 -11.21 -4.80 17.64
N LEU A 209 -10.10 -4.05 17.70
CA LEU A 209 -9.86 -3.09 18.79
C LEU A 209 -10.91 -1.98 18.81
N GLU A 210 -11.31 -1.44 17.67
CA GLU A 210 -12.38 -0.44 17.55
C GLU A 210 -13.70 -0.96 18.11
N LEU A 211 -14.07 -2.20 17.80
CA LEU A 211 -15.27 -2.85 18.36
C LEU A 211 -15.18 -3.02 19.88
N THR A 212 -14.05 -3.46 20.42
CA THR A 212 -13.88 -3.56 21.88
C THR A 212 -13.89 -2.18 22.55
N ARG A 213 -13.39 -1.15 21.87
CA ARG A 213 -13.43 0.23 22.36
C ARG A 213 -14.85 0.79 22.39
N THR A 214 -15.68 0.52 21.37
CA THR A 214 -17.10 0.95 21.39
C THR A 214 -17.85 0.24 22.50
N GLN A 215 -17.67 -1.07 22.66
CA GLN A 215 -18.24 -1.84 23.77
C GLN A 215 -17.81 -1.28 25.13
N LEU A 216 -16.53 -0.95 25.31
CA LEU A 216 -16.04 -0.34 26.56
C LEU A 216 -16.74 1.00 26.85
N LYS A 217 -16.90 1.86 25.84
CA LYS A 217 -17.61 3.14 26.00
C LYS A 217 -19.08 2.94 26.39
N GLU A 218 -19.76 1.99 25.75
CA GLU A 218 -21.15 1.64 26.10
C GLU A 218 -21.25 1.17 27.55
N GLN A 219 -20.35 0.29 28.00
CA GLN A 219 -20.30 -0.16 29.39
C GLN A 219 -20.01 1.00 30.36
N GLN A 220 -19.12 1.93 30.01
CA GLN A 220 -18.84 3.13 30.82
C GLN A 220 -20.08 4.03 30.96
N HIS A 221 -20.82 4.25 29.86
CA HIS A 221 -22.07 5.00 29.91
C HIS A 221 -23.14 4.32 30.78
N LEU A 222 -23.26 2.99 30.70
CA LEU A 222 -24.16 2.21 31.56
C LEU A 222 -23.77 2.32 33.04
N CYS A 223 -22.48 2.22 33.35
CA CYS A 223 -21.98 2.39 34.72
C CYS A 223 -22.25 3.80 35.27
N ALA A 224 -22.06 4.84 34.45
CA ALA A 224 -22.35 6.21 34.85
C ALA A 224 -23.85 6.41 35.16
N ALA A 225 -24.74 5.93 34.29
CA ALA A 225 -26.18 5.98 34.52
C ALA A 225 -26.60 5.18 35.78
N LEU A 226 -25.97 4.03 36.03
CA LEU A 226 -26.19 3.27 37.26
C LEU A 226 -25.71 4.02 38.51
N GLN A 227 -24.61 4.77 38.41
CA GLN A 227 -24.12 5.58 39.52
C GLN A 227 -25.02 6.79 39.80
N GLU A 228 -25.56 7.43 38.77
CA GLU A 228 -26.56 8.51 38.90
C GLU A 228 -27.83 7.99 39.57
N THR A 229 -28.39 6.86 39.11
CA THR A 229 -29.58 6.25 39.72
C THR A 229 -29.33 5.83 41.16
N LYS A 230 -28.15 5.27 41.48
CA LYS A 230 -27.73 5.00 42.86
C LYS A 230 -27.73 6.27 43.71
N SER A 231 -27.12 7.37 43.23
CA SER A 231 -27.05 8.63 43.97
C SER A 231 -28.45 9.22 44.25
N LEU A 232 -29.36 9.12 43.28
CA LEU A 232 -30.75 9.54 43.45
C LEU A 232 -31.47 8.72 44.53
N LEU A 233 -31.27 7.40 44.53
CA LEU A 233 -31.85 6.51 45.55
C LEU A 233 -31.26 6.77 46.94
N GLU A 234 -29.96 7.07 47.03
CA GLU A 234 -29.31 7.46 48.28
C GLU A 234 -29.88 8.78 48.84
N GLN A 235 -30.14 9.77 47.96
CA GLN A 235 -30.79 11.03 48.34
C GLN A 235 -32.23 10.80 48.83
N GLN A 236 -33.03 10.03 48.09
CA GLN A 236 -34.40 9.69 48.52
C GLN A 236 -34.42 8.96 49.87
N LEU A 237 -33.45 8.08 50.10
CA LEU A 237 -33.29 7.38 51.37
C LEU A 237 -32.91 8.37 52.49
N ALA A 238 -31.99 9.31 52.24
CA ALA A 238 -31.64 10.37 53.18
C ALA A 238 -32.85 11.25 53.53
N ASP A 239 -33.64 11.66 52.53
CA ASP A 239 -34.86 12.45 52.73
C ASP A 239 -35.91 11.69 53.55
N SER A 240 -36.05 10.38 53.32
CA SER A 240 -36.93 9.54 54.14
C SER A 240 -36.46 9.48 55.60
N ARG A 241 -35.14 9.37 55.84
CA ARG A 241 -34.54 9.35 57.19
C ARG A 241 -34.69 10.70 57.89
N ALA A 242 -34.52 11.81 57.17
CA ALA A 242 -34.74 13.15 57.70
C ALA A 242 -36.20 13.36 58.12
N ARG A 243 -37.16 12.95 57.28
CA ARG A 243 -38.59 12.96 57.62
C ARG A 243 -38.90 12.12 58.86
N CYS A 244 -38.36 10.91 58.96
CA CYS A 244 -38.52 10.07 60.15
C CYS A 244 -37.94 10.73 61.41
N SER A 245 -36.81 11.43 61.30
CA SER A 245 -36.19 12.13 62.43
C SER A 245 -37.05 13.30 62.90
N SER A 246 -37.57 14.11 61.96
CA SER A 246 -38.51 15.19 62.27
C SER A 246 -39.80 14.68 62.93
N ILE A 247 -40.36 13.55 62.46
CA ILE A 247 -41.52 12.93 63.10
C ILE A 247 -41.20 12.54 64.55
N ARG A 248 -40.01 11.95 64.81
CA ARG A 248 -39.60 11.58 66.18
C ARG A 248 -39.43 12.80 67.10
N GLU A 249 -38.91 13.91 66.58
CA GLU A 249 -38.82 15.17 67.33
C GLU A 249 -40.21 15.71 67.67
N LEU A 250 -41.13 15.73 66.69
CA LEU A 250 -42.52 16.14 66.91
C LEU A 250 -43.24 15.21 67.91
N GLU A 251 -43.00 13.91 67.88
CA GLU A 251 -43.53 12.95 68.85
C GLU A 251 -43.00 13.23 70.27
N LYS A 252 -41.71 13.54 70.40
CA LYS A 252 -41.10 13.94 71.68
C LYS A 252 -41.74 15.22 72.22
N ASP A 253 -41.89 16.25 71.39
CA ASP A 253 -42.52 17.51 71.77
C ASP A 253 -44.00 17.31 72.16
N ASN A 254 -44.72 16.43 71.44
CA ASN A 254 -46.10 16.09 71.78
C ASN A 254 -46.21 15.45 73.17
N LEU A 255 -45.28 14.56 73.52
CA LEU A 255 -45.22 13.97 74.86
C LEU A 255 -44.91 15.00 75.94
N LEU A 256 -43.96 15.91 75.69
CA LEU A 256 -43.63 17.00 76.62
C LEU A 256 -44.82 17.95 76.84
N LEU A 257 -45.55 18.30 75.78
CA LEU A 257 -46.75 19.13 75.89
C LEU A 257 -47.87 18.41 76.67
N ARG A 258 -48.06 17.10 76.46
CA ARG A 258 -49.01 16.31 77.25
C ARG A 258 -48.63 16.29 78.74
N GLN A 259 -47.35 16.13 79.05
CA GLN A 259 -46.86 16.21 80.43
C GLN A 259 -47.13 17.60 81.03
N ARG A 260 -46.83 18.67 80.28
CA ARG A 260 -47.09 20.04 80.74
C ARG A 260 -48.57 20.31 80.99
N ILE A 261 -49.47 19.76 80.16
CA ILE A 261 -50.92 19.84 80.38
C ILE A 261 -51.28 19.14 81.70
N MET A 262 -50.76 17.93 81.95
CA MET A 262 -51.01 17.21 83.21
C MET A 262 -50.52 18.01 84.43
N ASP A 263 -49.34 18.63 84.35
CA ASP A 263 -48.80 19.46 85.44
C ASP A 263 -49.72 20.65 85.71
N VAL A 264 -50.18 21.36 84.68
CA VAL A 264 -51.11 22.49 84.81
C VAL A 264 -52.49 22.05 85.33
N GLU A 265 -52.96 20.87 84.91
CA GLU A 265 -54.21 20.30 85.45
C GLU A 265 -54.08 19.97 86.93
N ALA A 266 -52.93 19.43 87.36
CA ALA A 266 -52.64 19.18 88.77
C ALA A 266 -52.53 20.49 89.56
N GLU A 267 -51.82 21.50 89.05
CA GLU A 267 -51.75 22.86 89.64
C GLU A 267 -53.17 23.43 89.81
N ARG A 268 -54.00 23.38 88.76
CA ARG A 268 -55.41 23.80 88.80
C ARG A 268 -56.20 23.05 89.87
N ASP A 269 -56.03 21.74 89.98
CA ASP A 269 -56.74 20.93 90.98
C ASP A 269 -56.26 21.25 92.41
N THR A 270 -54.97 21.58 92.62
CA THR A 270 -54.49 22.10 93.91
C THR A 270 -55.05 23.48 94.24
N GLU A 271 -55.18 24.38 93.26
CA GLU A 271 -55.81 25.69 93.48
C GLU A 271 -57.30 25.55 93.80
N ARG A 272 -58.00 24.60 93.15
CA ARG A 272 -59.38 24.26 93.50
C ARG A 272 -59.49 23.79 94.95
N GLN A 273 -58.61 22.89 95.38
CA GLN A 273 -58.56 22.44 96.78
C GLN A 273 -58.31 23.60 97.74
N ARG A 274 -57.39 24.51 97.44
CA ARG A 274 -57.16 25.72 98.25
C ARG A 274 -58.38 26.63 98.32
N VAL A 275 -59.08 26.81 97.20
CA VAL A 275 -60.34 27.57 97.18
C VAL A 275 -61.39 26.89 98.07
N ASP A 276 -61.53 25.57 97.99
CA ASP A 276 -62.44 24.81 98.85
C ASP A 276 -62.06 24.95 100.34
N GLU A 277 -60.78 24.84 100.70
CA GLU A 277 -60.27 25.05 102.07
C GLU A 277 -60.55 26.48 102.57
N LEU A 278 -60.31 27.51 101.74
CA LEU A 278 -60.60 28.90 102.07
C LEU A 278 -62.10 29.14 102.22
N LEU A 279 -62.93 28.51 101.40
CA LEU A 279 -64.38 28.56 101.54
C LEU A 279 -64.83 27.91 102.84
N GLU A 280 -64.29 26.74 103.20
CA GLU A 280 -64.57 26.08 104.48
C GLU A 280 -64.15 26.96 105.68
N MET A 281 -62.94 27.54 105.64
CA MET A 281 -62.48 28.49 106.66
C MET A 281 -63.40 29.71 106.73
N ASN A 282 -63.79 30.29 105.60
CA ASN A 282 -64.68 31.46 105.56
C ASN A 282 -66.05 31.13 106.16
N MET A 283 -66.63 29.98 105.79
CA MET A 283 -67.88 29.49 106.39
C MET A 283 -67.77 29.27 107.90
N SER A 284 -66.61 28.78 108.38
CA SER A 284 -66.35 28.61 109.83
C SER A 284 -66.24 29.95 110.56
N LEU A 285 -65.54 30.94 109.98
CA LEU A 285 -65.39 32.29 110.53
C LEU A 285 -66.74 33.03 110.55
N GLU A 286 -67.54 32.90 109.49
CA GLU A 286 -68.91 33.41 109.48
C GLU A 286 -69.77 32.80 110.59
N ALA A 287 -69.65 31.48 110.83
CA ALA A 287 -70.35 30.81 111.91
C ALA A 287 -69.90 31.31 113.29
N ASP A 288 -68.59 31.48 113.52
CA ASP A 288 -68.03 32.05 114.75
C ASP A 288 -68.47 33.50 114.98
N LEU A 289 -68.49 34.33 113.92
CA LEU A 289 -69.04 35.69 113.97
C LEU A 289 -70.52 35.66 114.35
N ARG A 290 -71.32 34.78 113.73
CA ARG A 290 -72.74 34.59 114.09
C ARG A 290 -72.90 34.14 115.55
N GLN A 291 -72.06 33.23 116.05
CA GLN A 291 -72.06 32.78 117.45
C GLN A 291 -71.62 33.86 118.45
N ARG A 292 -70.64 34.71 118.09
CA ARG A 292 -70.26 35.90 118.88
C ARG A 292 -71.36 36.97 118.88
N SER A 293 -72.08 37.08 117.77
CA SER A 293 -73.23 37.99 117.62
C SER A 293 -74.43 37.54 118.46
N THR A 294 -74.61 36.23 118.65
CA THR A 294 -75.70 35.67 119.47
C THR A 294 -75.35 35.52 120.96
N SER A 295 -74.06 35.51 121.33
CA SER A 295 -73.62 35.43 122.74
C SER A 295 -73.36 36.78 123.44
N LYS A 296 -73.32 37.89 122.70
CA LYS A 296 -73.44 39.24 123.28
C LYS A 296 -74.86 39.76 123.11
N GLY A 297 -75.66 39.60 124.16
CA GLY A 297 -77.00 40.18 124.25
C GLY A 297 -76.99 41.68 123.94
N GLY A 298 -77.55 42.01 122.78
CA GLY A 298 -78.26 43.24 122.46
C GLY A 298 -77.50 44.56 122.60
N VAL A 299 -76.81 44.99 121.53
CA VAL A 299 -76.74 46.39 121.04
C VAL A 299 -76.31 46.35 119.56
N SER A 300 -77.17 46.81 118.62
CA SER A 300 -76.74 47.28 117.28
C SER A 300 -76.03 48.63 117.42
N PRO A 301 -75.13 49.12 116.51
CA PRO A 301 -75.18 49.03 115.04
C PRO A 301 -73.75 49.00 114.41
N PRO A 302 -73.41 49.70 113.30
CA PRO A 302 -73.67 49.48 111.87
C PRO A 302 -72.38 49.09 111.10
N ASN A 303 -72.35 48.03 110.27
CA ASN A 303 -71.13 47.75 109.47
C ASN A 303 -71.35 47.22 108.04
N VAL A 304 -72.57 47.29 107.52
CA VAL A 304 -72.87 46.83 106.14
C VAL A 304 -72.55 47.91 105.09
N ALA A 305 -72.25 49.15 105.48
CA ALA A 305 -71.95 50.24 104.55
C ALA A 305 -70.45 50.44 104.22
N ILE A 306 -69.52 49.77 104.91
CA ILE A 306 -68.07 49.91 104.66
C ILE A 306 -67.60 48.96 103.55
N HIS A 307 -68.26 47.81 103.37
CA HIS A 307 -67.85 46.81 102.38
C HIS A 307 -68.19 47.19 100.92
N GLN A 308 -69.20 48.03 100.71
CA GLN A 308 -69.52 48.54 99.37
C GLN A 308 -68.60 49.70 98.94
N ARG A 309 -67.88 50.32 99.88
CA ARG A 309 -66.92 51.41 99.63
C ARG A 309 -65.48 50.92 99.46
N PHE A 310 -65.17 49.73 99.97
CA PHE A 310 -63.89 49.06 99.76
C PHE A 310 -63.78 48.49 98.33
N LEU A 311 -64.86 47.87 97.81
CA LEU A 311 -64.92 47.32 96.44
C LEU A 311 -65.01 48.38 95.32
N GLN A 312 -65.16 49.67 95.67
CA GLN A 312 -65.08 50.78 94.70
C GLN A 312 -63.75 51.53 94.77
N SER A 313 -62.87 51.19 95.72
CA SER A 313 -61.54 51.80 95.85
C SER A 313 -60.40 50.93 95.27
N GLU A 314 -60.65 49.66 94.96
CA GLU A 314 -59.69 48.76 94.29
C GLU A 314 -59.74 48.82 92.75
N LEU A 315 -60.48 49.78 92.19
CA LEU A 315 -60.42 50.09 90.75
C LEU A 315 -59.57 51.34 90.43
N ASP A 316 -58.99 52.00 91.44
CA ASP A 316 -58.16 53.21 91.29
C ASP A 316 -56.86 53.17 92.13
N SER A 317 -56.34 51.98 92.45
CA SER A 317 -54.99 51.80 92.98
C SER A 317 -54.11 51.12 91.93
N ASP A 318 -53.62 51.94 90.99
CA ASP A 318 -52.26 51.77 90.48
C ASP A 318 -51.32 51.70 91.69
N GLU A 319 -50.56 50.62 91.77
CA GLU A 319 -49.35 50.37 92.57
C GLU A 319 -49.43 49.09 93.42
N GLU A 320 -49.09 47.96 92.79
CA GLU A 320 -48.13 46.98 93.34
C GLU A 320 -47.33 46.37 92.17
N PRO A 321 -46.07 46.00 92.39
CA PRO A 321 -44.88 46.82 92.36
C PRO A 321 -44.22 46.85 90.97
N CYS A 322 -43.75 48.02 90.54
CA CYS A 322 -42.74 48.14 89.50
C CYS A 322 -41.43 47.46 89.97
N GLU A 323 -41.27 46.17 89.69
CA GLU A 323 -39.93 45.68 89.40
C GLU A 323 -39.45 46.44 88.16
N LEU A 324 -38.38 47.21 88.34
CA LEU A 324 -37.71 48.00 87.32
C LEU A 324 -37.43 47.17 86.06
N ILE A 325 -38.37 47.17 85.14
CA ILE A 325 -38.10 46.93 83.73
C ILE A 325 -38.23 48.30 83.11
N ASP A 326 -37.07 48.89 82.83
CA ASP A 326 -36.89 50.13 82.09
C ASP A 326 -37.60 49.95 80.72
N GLN A 327 -38.89 50.27 80.66
CA GLN A 327 -39.71 50.08 79.47
C GLN A 327 -39.23 51.10 78.43
N LYS A 328 -38.30 50.66 77.59
CA LYS A 328 -37.85 51.41 76.43
C LYS A 328 -39.07 51.65 75.54
N PRO A 329 -39.30 52.89 75.07
CA PRO A 329 -40.41 53.16 74.18
C PRO A 329 -40.31 52.27 72.94
N LEU A 330 -41.46 51.77 72.46
CA LEU A 330 -41.56 50.79 71.36
C LEU A 330 -40.72 51.18 70.11
N SER A 331 -40.52 52.47 69.87
CA SER A 331 -39.67 52.98 68.79
C SER A 331 -38.19 52.60 68.95
N VAL A 332 -37.69 52.56 70.19
CA VAL A 332 -36.33 52.13 70.53
C VAL A 332 -36.21 50.62 70.40
N GLU A 333 -37.20 49.85 70.84
CA GLU A 333 -37.20 48.39 70.66
C GLU A 333 -37.28 47.97 69.19
N VAL A 334 -38.11 48.65 68.38
CA VAL A 334 -38.15 48.44 66.92
C VAL A 334 -36.84 48.88 66.27
N GLY A 335 -36.22 49.95 66.77
CA GLY A 335 -34.89 50.39 66.37
C GLY A 335 -33.83 49.33 66.66
N GLU A 336 -33.81 48.79 67.88
CA GLU A 336 -32.90 47.74 68.36
C GLU A 336 -33.10 46.44 67.56
N ALA A 337 -34.34 46.02 67.34
CA ALA A 337 -34.68 44.86 66.52
C ALA A 337 -34.26 45.05 65.05
N SER A 338 -34.36 46.27 64.52
CA SER A 338 -33.89 46.60 63.17
C SER A 338 -32.37 46.59 63.09
N THR A 339 -31.67 47.11 64.10
CA THR A 339 -30.20 47.04 64.18
C THR A 339 -29.68 45.62 64.36
N LEU A 340 -30.37 44.76 65.13
CA LEU A 340 -30.01 43.35 65.28
C LEU A 340 -30.22 42.57 63.98
N ARG A 341 -31.31 42.86 63.25
CA ARG A 341 -31.54 42.27 61.92
C ARG A 341 -30.48 42.72 60.91
N LEU A 342 -30.10 43.99 60.94
CA LEU A 342 -29.03 44.53 60.10
C LEU A 342 -27.69 43.87 60.43
N LEU A 343 -27.35 43.75 61.72
CA LEU A 343 -26.12 43.10 62.18
C LEU A 343 -26.08 41.62 61.77
N GLY A 344 -27.21 40.91 61.88
CA GLY A 344 -27.33 39.53 61.39
C GLY A 344 -27.09 39.43 59.88
N ALA A 345 -27.69 40.32 59.10
CA ALA A 345 -27.47 40.38 57.65
C ALA A 345 -26.02 40.76 57.29
N GLU A 346 -25.37 41.64 58.06
CA GLU A 346 -23.95 41.99 57.89
C GLU A 346 -23.02 40.83 58.22
N GLN A 347 -23.32 40.06 59.27
CA GLN A 347 -22.60 38.84 59.62
C GLN A 347 -22.75 37.80 58.50
N GLU A 348 -23.96 37.53 58.03
CA GLU A 348 -24.20 36.64 56.89
C GLU A 348 -23.46 37.10 55.63
N ASN A 349 -23.43 38.41 55.35
CA ASN A 349 -22.67 38.97 54.21
C ASN A 349 -21.16 38.75 54.37
N ALA A 350 -20.63 38.93 55.58
CA ALA A 350 -19.22 38.67 55.88
C ALA A 350 -18.88 37.18 55.75
N GLU A 351 -19.78 36.29 56.18
CA GLU A 351 -19.62 34.84 56.01
C GLU A 351 -19.68 34.42 54.55
N LEU A 352 -20.59 35.00 53.75
CA LEU A 352 -20.67 34.76 52.31
C LEU A 352 -19.43 35.25 51.58
N ARG A 353 -18.89 36.42 51.96
CA ARG A 353 -17.62 36.92 51.41
C ARG A 353 -16.46 36.00 51.74
N ARG A 354 -16.36 35.55 52.99
CA ARG A 354 -15.34 34.57 53.40
C ARG A 354 -15.47 33.26 52.64
N ARG A 355 -16.70 32.74 52.45
CA ARG A 355 -16.93 31.53 51.62
C ARG A 355 -16.56 31.75 50.16
N LEU A 356 -16.83 32.93 49.59
CA LEU A 356 -16.40 33.27 48.24
C LEU A 356 -14.88 33.33 48.11
N GLU A 357 -14.20 33.94 49.08
CA GLU A 357 -12.73 33.99 49.14
C GLU A 357 -12.14 32.59 49.32
N GLU A 358 -12.74 31.73 50.16
CA GLU A 358 -12.34 30.33 50.35
C GLU A 358 -12.55 29.51 49.07
N LEU A 359 -13.67 29.67 48.36
CA LEU A 359 -13.95 29.01 47.08
C LEU A 359 -13.00 29.51 45.97
N GLN A 360 -12.68 30.81 45.95
CA GLN A 360 -11.70 31.37 45.02
C GLN A 360 -10.29 30.84 45.33
N ALA A 361 -9.90 30.76 46.61
CA ALA A 361 -8.62 30.19 47.02
C ALA A 361 -8.54 28.68 46.71
N GLN A 362 -9.64 27.93 46.87
CA GLN A 362 -9.74 26.53 46.46
C GLN A 362 -9.65 26.38 44.94
N GLN A 363 -10.35 27.23 44.19
CA GLN A 363 -10.24 27.25 42.73
C GLN A 363 -8.82 27.59 42.27
N GLU A 364 -8.13 28.53 42.93
CA GLU A 364 -6.73 28.83 42.62
C GLU A 364 -5.78 27.69 42.99
N ALA A 365 -6.01 27.02 44.13
CA ALA A 365 -5.23 25.88 44.61
C ALA A 365 -5.45 24.58 43.81
N ASP A 366 -6.64 24.38 43.25
CA ASP A 366 -6.98 23.24 42.38
C ASP A 366 -6.71 23.55 40.88
N SER A 367 -6.35 24.78 40.52
CA SER A 367 -5.99 25.20 39.14
C SER A 367 -4.51 25.18 38.71
N PRO A 368 -3.48 24.84 39.52
CA PRO A 368 -2.10 24.85 39.02
C PRO A 368 -1.91 23.75 37.96
N ASP A 369 -2.48 22.56 38.16
CA ASP A 369 -2.40 21.47 37.18
C ASP A 369 -3.09 21.84 35.86
N ALA A 370 -4.22 22.53 35.88
CA ALA A 370 -4.89 22.99 34.66
C ALA A 370 -4.11 24.09 33.93
N LYS A 371 -3.42 24.97 34.66
CA LYS A 371 -2.54 26.02 34.08
C LYS A 371 -1.25 25.42 33.52
N ASP A 372 -0.67 24.44 34.20
CA ASP A 372 0.52 23.72 33.74
C ASP A 372 0.22 22.81 32.54
N GLU A 373 -0.95 22.16 32.50
CA GLU A 373 -1.44 21.42 31.33
C GLU A 373 -1.68 22.36 30.14
N LEU A 374 -2.30 23.52 30.36
CA LEU A 374 -2.46 24.53 29.31
C LEU A 374 -1.11 25.06 28.80
N ALA A 375 -0.16 25.33 29.69
CA ALA A 375 1.19 25.74 29.30
C ALA A 375 1.93 24.64 28.51
N CYS A 376 1.77 23.36 28.89
CA CYS A 376 2.32 22.23 28.14
C CYS A 376 1.68 22.12 26.75
N LEU A 377 0.36 22.29 26.65
CA LEU A 377 -0.36 22.28 25.38
C LEU A 377 0.03 23.47 24.49
N GLU A 378 0.30 24.64 25.05
CA GLU A 378 0.82 25.79 24.32
C GLU A 378 2.23 25.55 23.76
N VAL A 379 3.10 24.89 24.54
CA VAL A 379 4.45 24.52 24.07
C VAL A 379 4.38 23.50 22.93
N GLU A 380 3.53 22.48 23.03
CA GLU A 380 3.29 21.51 21.96
C GLU A 380 2.66 22.16 20.73
N HIS A 381 1.73 23.11 20.91
CA HIS A 381 1.17 23.88 19.81
C HIS A 381 2.24 24.74 19.10
N GLN A 382 3.13 25.39 19.85
CA GLN A 382 4.26 26.10 19.25
C GLN A 382 5.24 25.16 18.54
N LYS A 383 5.46 23.96 19.06
CA LYS A 383 6.34 22.96 18.44
C LYS A 383 5.76 22.46 17.11
N THR A 384 4.48 22.09 17.08
CA THR A 384 3.79 21.69 15.85
C THR A 384 3.78 22.81 14.81
N LEU A 385 3.61 24.07 15.21
CA LEU A 385 3.73 25.22 14.29
C LEU A 385 5.14 25.34 13.66
N ARG A 386 6.21 25.12 14.45
CA ARG A 386 7.58 25.11 13.92
C ARG A 386 7.80 23.95 12.95
N GLU A 387 7.28 22.77 13.26
CA GLU A 387 7.36 21.59 12.39
C GLU A 387 6.62 21.82 11.06
N VAL A 388 5.42 22.39 11.10
CA VAL A 388 4.67 22.76 9.89
C VAL A 388 5.44 23.79 9.05
N GLN A 389 6.07 24.77 9.69
CA GLN A 389 6.89 25.76 8.99
C GLN A 389 8.13 25.12 8.35
N ASN A 390 8.78 24.16 9.02
CA ASN A 390 9.91 23.41 8.47
C ASN A 390 9.48 22.56 7.27
N LEU A 391 8.39 21.80 7.40
CA LEU A 391 7.82 21.01 6.30
C LEU A 391 7.40 21.88 5.11
N LYS A 392 6.94 23.12 5.35
CA LYS A 392 6.63 24.09 4.31
C LYS A 392 7.89 24.55 3.57
N ASN A 393 8.99 24.78 4.29
CA ASN A 393 10.29 25.13 3.70
C ASN A 393 10.85 23.96 2.90
N GLU A 394 10.80 22.74 3.42
CA GLU A 394 11.20 21.52 2.72
C GLU A 394 10.38 21.30 1.45
N ASN A 395 9.05 21.42 1.52
CA ASN A 395 8.20 21.39 0.34
C ASN A 395 8.56 22.49 -0.68
N GLY A 396 8.95 23.69 -0.22
CA GLY A 396 9.47 24.74 -1.10
C GLY A 396 10.74 24.32 -1.83
N THR A 397 11.70 23.73 -1.12
CA THR A 397 12.95 23.22 -1.73
C THR A 397 12.72 22.05 -2.68
N LEU A 398 11.80 21.13 -2.33
CA LEU A 398 11.44 19.99 -3.18
C LEU A 398 10.72 20.46 -4.45
N LYS A 399 9.85 21.48 -4.36
CA LYS A 399 9.24 22.11 -5.54
C LYS A 399 10.28 22.73 -6.46
N GLN A 400 11.23 23.48 -5.91
CA GLN A 400 12.34 24.05 -6.70
C GLN A 400 13.17 22.96 -7.38
N ARG A 401 13.45 21.86 -6.68
CA ARG A 401 14.18 20.71 -7.24
C ARG A 401 13.40 20.00 -8.35
N LEU A 402 12.08 19.86 -8.20
CA LEU A 402 11.21 19.31 -9.24
C LEU A 402 11.19 20.21 -10.48
N GLU A 403 11.12 21.53 -10.31
CA GLU A 403 11.19 22.48 -11.41
C GLU A 403 12.54 22.45 -12.13
N GLU A 404 13.65 22.28 -11.40
CA GLU A 404 14.99 22.08 -11.97
C GLU A 404 15.06 20.79 -12.81
N LEU A 405 14.59 19.66 -12.28
CA LEU A 405 14.55 18.39 -12.99
C LEU A 405 13.66 18.45 -14.24
N LEU A 406 12.52 19.16 -14.17
CA LEU A 406 11.66 19.39 -15.33
C LEU A 406 12.37 20.21 -16.41
N ARG A 407 13.12 21.24 -16.03
CA ARG A 407 13.96 22.01 -16.97
C ARG A 407 15.06 21.15 -17.59
N GLU A 408 15.72 20.29 -16.81
CA GLU A 408 16.72 19.35 -17.31
C GLU A 408 16.13 18.34 -18.31
N LEU A 409 14.94 17.79 -18.01
CA LEU A 409 14.23 16.88 -18.91
C LEU A 409 13.83 17.56 -20.22
N GLN A 410 13.34 18.81 -20.16
CA GLN A 410 13.04 19.60 -21.36
C GLN A 410 14.28 19.82 -22.21
N HIS A 411 15.40 20.20 -21.59
CA HIS A 411 16.67 20.41 -22.29
C HIS A 411 17.24 19.12 -22.89
N LEU A 412 17.12 17.98 -22.21
CA LEU A 412 17.48 16.66 -22.78
C LEU A 412 16.56 16.25 -23.94
N GLN A 413 15.28 16.61 -23.88
CA GLN A 413 14.33 16.36 -24.95
C GLN A 413 14.62 17.23 -26.18
N GLU A 414 15.00 18.49 -25.99
CA GLU A 414 15.46 19.39 -27.06
C GLU A 414 16.77 18.90 -27.67
N LYS A 415 17.76 18.51 -26.85
CA LYS A 415 19.00 17.89 -27.34
C LYS A 415 18.75 16.63 -28.18
N ARG A 416 17.85 15.75 -27.75
CA ARG A 416 17.47 14.57 -28.56
C ARG A 416 16.81 14.94 -29.89
N LYS A 417 16.00 16.01 -29.91
CA LYS A 417 15.39 16.52 -31.15
C LYS A 417 16.46 17.12 -32.07
N GLU A 418 17.40 17.90 -31.54
CA GLU A 418 18.51 18.46 -32.32
C GLU A 418 19.47 17.40 -32.86
N GLU A 419 19.78 16.35 -32.07
CA GLU A 419 20.59 15.21 -32.52
C GLU A 419 19.87 14.37 -33.58
N GLY A 420 18.55 14.21 -33.45
CA GLY A 420 17.71 13.59 -34.48
C GLY A 420 17.70 14.37 -35.79
N VAL A 421 17.62 15.70 -35.72
CA VAL A 421 17.66 16.59 -36.91
C VAL A 421 19.06 16.62 -37.54
N LYS A 422 20.14 16.56 -36.74
CA LYS A 422 21.52 16.47 -37.27
C LYS A 422 21.84 15.13 -37.94
N LYS A 423 21.22 14.03 -37.51
CA LYS A 423 21.31 12.74 -38.21
C LYS A 423 20.56 12.75 -39.55
N LEU A 424 19.34 13.29 -39.58
CA LEU A 424 18.54 13.43 -40.80
C LEU A 424 19.10 14.47 -41.79
N GLY A 425 19.93 15.42 -41.34
CA GLY A 425 20.64 16.36 -42.21
C GLY A 425 21.87 15.75 -42.89
N ARG A 426 22.61 14.86 -42.22
CA ARG A 426 23.76 14.17 -42.83
C ARG A 426 23.36 13.09 -43.82
N GLU A 427 22.24 12.41 -43.58
CA GLU A 427 21.71 11.42 -44.52
C GLU A 427 21.12 12.06 -45.79
N LYS A 428 20.81 13.36 -45.78
CA LYS A 428 20.31 14.09 -46.97
C LYS A 428 21.41 14.75 -47.82
N GLU A 429 22.62 14.92 -47.31
CA GLU A 429 23.73 15.48 -48.10
C GLU A 429 24.46 14.42 -48.96
N GLU A 430 24.17 13.12 -48.78
CA GLU A 430 24.77 12.04 -49.58
C GLU A 430 23.89 11.56 -50.77
N GLU A 431 22.63 12.00 -50.90
CA GLU A 431 21.72 11.56 -51.98
C GLU A 431 21.36 12.62 -53.05
N GLU A 432 21.78 13.89 -52.94
CA GLU A 432 21.51 14.92 -53.97
C GLU A 432 22.75 15.31 -54.81
N GLY A 433 23.47 14.29 -55.28
CA GLY A 433 24.61 14.43 -56.18
C GLY A 433 24.31 14.17 -57.66
N GLU A 434 23.06 13.95 -58.09
CA GLU A 434 22.75 13.63 -59.49
C GLU A 434 21.30 13.97 -59.86
N ALA A 435 21.02 15.22 -60.30
CA ALA A 435 19.94 15.54 -61.25
C ALA A 435 19.91 17.04 -61.63
N VAL A 436 20.54 17.30 -62.77
CA VAL A 436 20.15 18.23 -63.85
C VAL A 436 18.85 19.07 -63.65
N ARG A 437 19.05 20.38 -63.54
CA ARG A 437 18.49 21.47 -64.39
C ARG A 437 17.05 21.28 -64.95
N GLY A 438 16.11 22.08 -64.43
CA GLY A 438 14.83 22.44 -65.06
C GLY A 438 14.00 23.33 -64.12
N VAL A 439 14.02 24.66 -64.25
CA VAL A 439 13.14 25.50 -65.10
C VAL A 439 11.66 25.46 -64.68
N GLN A 440 11.26 26.55 -64.00
CA GLN A 440 10.05 27.38 -64.24
C GLN A 440 8.74 27.17 -63.46
N GLY A 441 8.25 28.30 -62.93
CA GLY A 441 6.84 28.65 -62.69
C GLY A 441 6.36 28.42 -61.25
N SER A 442 6.18 29.42 -60.39
CA SER A 442 5.04 30.39 -60.33
C SER A 442 3.69 29.65 -60.25
N GLU A 443 2.74 29.88 -59.35
CA GLU A 443 2.45 30.91 -58.35
C GLU A 443 1.30 30.38 -57.46
N SER A 444 1.24 30.87 -56.22
CA SER A 444 0.03 31.29 -55.47
C SER A 444 -1.27 30.47 -55.56
N SER A 445 -1.73 29.94 -54.42
CA SER A 445 -2.90 30.46 -53.66
C SER A 445 -3.65 29.39 -52.85
N ARG A 446 -4.16 29.81 -51.68
CA ARG A 446 -5.31 29.26 -50.90
C ARG A 446 -5.25 27.78 -50.45
N GLY A 447 -5.49 27.39 -49.20
CA GLY A 447 -5.95 28.09 -48.00
C GLY A 447 -6.22 27.06 -46.88
N GLU A 448 -6.36 27.60 -45.66
CA GLU A 448 -7.11 27.10 -44.48
C GLU A 448 -6.73 25.80 -43.72
N GLY A 449 -6.82 25.93 -42.38
CA GLY A 449 -6.78 24.87 -41.34
C GLY A 449 -5.37 24.46 -40.86
N GLU A 450 -5.00 24.39 -39.58
CA GLU A 450 -5.73 24.35 -38.32
C GLU A 450 -4.82 24.78 -37.13
N GLY A 451 -5.50 25.25 -36.09
CA GLY A 451 -5.19 25.28 -34.65
C GLY A 451 -3.80 24.93 -34.09
N ARG A 452 -3.27 25.85 -33.27
CA ARG A 452 -2.82 25.50 -31.92
C ARG A 452 -2.81 26.70 -30.97
N VAL A 453 -3.79 26.66 -30.06
CA VAL A 453 -3.68 26.88 -28.60
C VAL A 453 -2.50 27.74 -28.15
N ARG A 454 -2.81 28.95 -27.67
CA ARG A 454 -1.93 29.73 -26.79
C ARG A 454 -2.66 30.05 -25.48
N LEU A 455 -2.00 29.66 -24.39
CA LEU A 455 -1.81 30.43 -23.16
C LEU A 455 -3.05 31.01 -22.49
N MET A 456 -3.46 30.40 -21.37
CA MET A 456 -4.07 31.12 -20.26
C MET A 456 -3.29 30.81 -18.99
N GLU A 457 -2.51 31.79 -18.54
CA GLU A 457 -1.97 31.85 -17.18
C GLU A 457 -3.11 32.24 -16.23
N GLU A 458 -3.29 31.44 -15.19
CA GLU A 458 -4.14 31.79 -14.05
C GLU A 458 -3.49 32.96 -13.28
N ARG A 459 -4.23 34.08 -13.20
CA ARG A 459 -3.99 35.11 -12.19
C ARG A 459 -5.16 35.12 -11.21
N GLU A 460 -4.84 34.85 -9.95
CA GLU A 460 -5.65 35.16 -8.79
C GLU A 460 -6.18 36.61 -8.81
N LYS A 461 -7.43 36.80 -8.38
CA LYS A 461 -7.87 37.87 -7.47
C LYS A 461 -9.32 37.64 -7.02
N ARG A 462 -9.50 37.54 -5.69
CA ARG A 462 -10.52 38.16 -4.79
C ARG A 462 -11.89 38.43 -5.43
N GLY A 463 -13.01 37.91 -4.93
CA GLY A 463 -13.60 38.16 -3.61
C GLY A 463 -14.99 38.81 -3.78
N GLU A 464 -15.89 38.63 -2.79
CA GLU A 464 -17.25 39.21 -2.62
C GLU A 464 -18.40 38.50 -3.37
N ILE A 465 -19.28 37.75 -2.69
CA ILE A 465 -20.46 38.13 -1.86
C ILE A 465 -21.62 38.72 -2.69
N ILE A 466 -22.75 38.01 -2.68
CA ILE A 466 -24.20 38.37 -2.68
C ILE A 466 -24.92 37.06 -3.07
N GLY A 467 -25.86 36.44 -2.35
CA GLY A 467 -26.81 36.92 -1.36
C GLY A 467 -28.24 36.95 -1.95
N THR A 468 -29.12 36.07 -1.47
CA THR A 468 -30.61 36.05 -1.58
C THR A 468 -31.25 35.34 -2.80
N ARG A 469 -32.45 34.70 -2.78
CA ARG A 469 -33.40 34.16 -1.77
C ARG A 469 -34.68 33.71 -2.56
N ARG A 470 -35.15 32.46 -2.35
CA ARG A 470 -36.57 31.97 -2.43
C ARG A 470 -37.29 31.99 -3.81
N GLU A 471 -38.37 31.24 -4.12
CA GLU A 471 -39.35 30.42 -3.38
C GLU A 471 -40.13 29.49 -4.37
N ALA A 472 -40.51 28.28 -3.91
CA ALA A 472 -41.79 27.55 -4.08
C ALA A 472 -42.40 27.13 -5.45
N GLY A 473 -42.94 25.89 -5.46
CA GLY A 473 -43.96 25.35 -6.39
C GLY A 473 -43.89 23.82 -6.58
N VAL A 474 -44.31 22.99 -5.60
CA VAL A 474 -45.60 22.22 -5.57
C VAL A 474 -45.72 21.14 -6.66
N GLY A 475 -45.61 19.86 -6.28
CA GLY A 475 -46.70 18.84 -6.43
C GLY A 475 -46.55 18.06 -7.75
N GLU A 476 -46.92 16.80 -7.95
CA GLU A 476 -47.66 15.80 -7.18
C GLU A 476 -47.46 14.44 -7.92
N GLU A 477 -47.82 13.35 -7.26
CA GLU A 477 -47.59 11.93 -7.59
C GLU A 477 -48.36 11.41 -8.82
N GLY A 478 -47.94 10.26 -9.36
CA GLY A 478 -48.76 9.52 -10.34
C GLY A 478 -48.11 8.29 -10.97
N LEU A 479 -48.13 7.16 -10.26
CA LEU A 479 -47.91 5.80 -10.76
C LEU A 479 -48.92 5.40 -11.86
N HIS A 480 -48.47 4.66 -12.89
CA HIS A 480 -48.98 3.34 -13.34
C HIS A 480 -48.35 2.96 -14.71
N VAL A 481 -47.55 1.89 -14.78
CA VAL A 481 -47.96 0.52 -15.20
C VAL A 481 -48.54 0.49 -16.63
N GLN A 482 -47.83 -0.09 -17.61
CA GLN A 482 -48.11 -1.45 -18.14
C GLN A 482 -47.23 -1.79 -19.37
N VAL A 483 -46.40 -2.83 -19.18
CA VAL A 483 -46.18 -4.00 -20.06
C VAL A 483 -46.68 -3.94 -21.51
N GLY A 484 -45.75 -4.15 -22.45
CA GLY A 484 -45.83 -5.36 -23.29
C GLY A 484 -45.97 -5.21 -24.82
N LYS A 485 -44.96 -5.76 -25.50
CA LYS A 485 -44.98 -6.52 -26.77
C LYS A 485 -45.36 -5.79 -28.07
N GLY A 486 -44.48 -5.90 -29.06
CA GLY A 486 -44.80 -5.69 -30.46
C GLY A 486 -43.57 -5.77 -31.38
N GLU A 487 -43.48 -6.87 -32.10
CA GLU A 487 -42.44 -7.29 -33.04
C GLU A 487 -42.47 -6.57 -34.40
N VAL A 488 -41.26 -6.41 -34.99
CA VAL A 488 -40.87 -6.80 -36.37
C VAL A 488 -41.22 -5.90 -37.59
N CYS A 489 -40.12 -5.49 -38.26
CA CYS A 489 -39.85 -5.29 -39.70
C CYS A 489 -40.62 -4.23 -40.50
N ASP A 490 -40.13 -3.65 -41.59
CA ASP A 490 -38.84 -3.52 -42.30
C ASP A 490 -39.19 -2.62 -43.51
N GLU A 491 -38.46 -1.54 -43.79
CA GLU A 491 -38.48 -0.89 -45.10
C GLU A 491 -37.07 -0.36 -45.43
N GLY A 492 -36.45 -0.96 -46.44
CA GLY A 492 -35.16 -0.57 -46.96
C GLY A 492 -35.22 0.51 -48.05
N ILE A 493 -34.03 0.98 -48.44
CA ILE A 493 -33.44 0.91 -49.80
C ILE A 493 -32.42 2.06 -50.01
N GLN A 494 -31.16 1.62 -50.08
CA GLN A 494 -30.05 2.01 -50.98
C GLN A 494 -29.69 3.48 -51.24
N SER A 495 -28.39 3.82 -51.06
CA SER A 495 -27.43 3.88 -52.20
C SER A 495 -26.05 4.50 -51.87
N LYS A 496 -24.99 3.74 -52.26
CA LYS A 496 -23.70 4.16 -52.87
C LYS A 496 -22.46 4.50 -52.00
N TRP A 497 -21.66 3.45 -51.79
CA TRP A 497 -20.23 3.27 -52.10
C TRP A 497 -19.31 4.48 -52.38
N ARG A 498 -18.18 4.54 -51.64
CA ARG A 498 -16.75 4.68 -52.09
C ARG A 498 -15.91 5.02 -50.83
N GLY A 499 -14.79 4.41 -50.44
CA GLY A 499 -14.03 3.22 -50.84
C GLY A 499 -12.89 3.09 -49.82
N GLU A 500 -12.76 1.95 -49.17
CA GLU A 500 -11.62 1.59 -48.32
C GLU A 500 -10.96 0.37 -48.97
N ALA A 501 -9.67 0.47 -49.21
CA ALA A 501 -8.86 -0.64 -49.69
C ALA A 501 -8.39 -1.44 -48.47
N GLU A 502 -9.09 -2.53 -48.18
CA GLU A 502 -8.54 -3.66 -47.44
C GLU A 502 -7.80 -4.59 -48.41
N GLY A 503 -6.58 -4.97 -48.03
CA GLY A 503 -6.04 -6.30 -48.26
C GLY A 503 -5.33 -6.68 -46.95
N GLY A 504 -5.60 -7.78 -46.27
CA GLY A 504 -6.34 -8.98 -46.62
C GLY A 504 -5.47 -10.17 -46.22
N GLN A 505 -5.88 -10.93 -45.20
CA GLN A 505 -5.98 -12.40 -45.19
C GLN A 505 -6.09 -12.92 -43.75
N LYS A 506 -7.31 -13.38 -43.41
CA LYS A 506 -7.58 -14.29 -42.30
C LYS A 506 -7.48 -15.72 -42.80
N GLU A 507 -6.85 -16.54 -41.97
CA GLU A 507 -6.81 -17.99 -42.01
C GLU A 507 -8.21 -18.62 -42.04
N LEU A 508 -8.33 -19.73 -42.74
CA LEU A 508 -9.39 -20.72 -42.56
C LEU A 508 -8.74 -22.07 -42.39
N GLU A 509 -8.85 -22.61 -41.17
CA GLU A 509 -8.56 -23.98 -40.82
C GLU A 509 -9.39 -24.95 -41.68
N LYS A 510 -8.75 -26.01 -42.18
CA LYS A 510 -9.41 -27.29 -42.45
C LYS A 510 -8.42 -28.45 -42.47
N GLN A 511 -8.52 -29.24 -41.40
CA GLN A 511 -8.43 -30.71 -41.32
C GLN A 511 -7.37 -31.45 -42.15
N GLU A 512 -6.48 -32.10 -41.38
CA GLU A 512 -5.71 -33.28 -41.73
C GLU A 512 -6.55 -34.36 -42.41
N LYS A 513 -6.02 -34.89 -43.53
CA LYS A 513 -6.12 -36.29 -43.95
C LYS A 513 -5.01 -36.56 -44.98
N GLU A 514 -4.15 -37.54 -44.69
CA GLU A 514 -3.15 -38.09 -45.61
C GLU A 514 -3.75 -38.44 -46.99
N PRO A 515 -2.91 -38.45 -48.05
CA PRO A 515 -2.58 -39.78 -48.59
C PRO A 515 -1.14 -39.96 -49.13
N LYS A 516 -0.60 -41.14 -48.83
CA LYS A 516 0.08 -42.14 -49.69
C LYS A 516 1.00 -41.69 -50.84
N MET A 517 2.21 -42.28 -50.76
CA MET A 517 3.08 -42.68 -51.87
C MET A 517 2.32 -43.20 -53.09
N GLU A 518 2.72 -42.72 -54.28
CA GLU A 518 2.73 -43.52 -55.51
C GLU A 518 3.77 -42.98 -56.51
N ASN A 519 4.43 -43.92 -57.19
CA ASN A 519 5.49 -43.77 -58.19
C ASN A 519 5.00 -43.08 -59.48
N ALA A 520 5.83 -42.20 -60.05
CA ALA A 520 6.02 -42.02 -61.50
C ALA A 520 7.28 -41.14 -61.68
N GLY A 521 8.29 -41.47 -62.47
CA GLY A 521 8.21 -42.03 -63.81
C GLY A 521 8.74 -40.95 -64.75
N SER A 522 10.01 -41.07 -65.12
CA SER A 522 10.71 -40.22 -66.10
C SER A 522 9.99 -40.23 -67.45
N GLU A 523 9.73 -39.05 -68.03
CA GLU A 523 9.28 -38.97 -69.43
C GLU A 523 10.09 -37.94 -70.21
N ALA A 524 10.73 -38.46 -71.27
CA ALA A 524 11.55 -37.76 -72.23
C ALA A 524 10.68 -36.96 -73.21
N VAL A 525 11.10 -35.72 -73.50
CA VAL A 525 10.50 -34.88 -74.54
C VAL A 525 11.30 -35.01 -75.84
N LYS A 526 10.63 -35.52 -76.88
CA LYS A 526 11.07 -35.64 -78.26
C LYS A 526 11.06 -34.27 -78.98
N ARG A 527 11.99 -34.06 -79.91
CA ARG A 527 11.88 -33.13 -81.04
C ARG A 527 11.98 -33.90 -82.37
N PRO A 528 11.26 -33.51 -83.44
CA PRO A 528 11.28 -34.23 -84.72
C PRO A 528 12.24 -33.62 -85.77
N VAL A 529 13.05 -34.52 -86.37
CA VAL A 529 13.27 -34.87 -87.80
C VAL A 529 13.02 -33.81 -88.89
N GLU A 530 14.00 -33.57 -89.77
CA GLU A 530 13.99 -34.08 -91.17
C GLU A 530 15.35 -33.90 -91.90
N ASP A 531 15.63 -34.89 -92.75
CA ASP A 531 16.85 -35.19 -93.50
C ASP A 531 17.09 -34.26 -94.70
N ASN A 532 18.36 -34.09 -95.10
CA ASN A 532 18.80 -34.35 -96.48
C ASN A 532 20.33 -34.33 -96.61
N ALA A 533 20.82 -35.27 -97.41
CA ALA A 533 22.20 -35.66 -97.57
C ALA A 533 22.94 -34.92 -98.70
N GLU A 534 24.27 -34.97 -98.59
CA GLU A 534 25.26 -35.12 -99.68
C GLU A 534 25.43 -33.98 -100.69
N THR A 535 26.57 -33.27 -100.63
CA THR A 535 27.82 -33.61 -101.37
C THR A 535 28.87 -32.50 -101.22
N ALA A 536 30.13 -32.92 -101.06
CA ALA A 536 31.37 -32.40 -101.67
C ALA A 536 31.62 -30.87 -101.64
N GLU A 537 32.78 -30.33 -101.26
CA GLU A 537 34.14 -30.82 -101.46
C GLU A 537 35.11 -29.78 -100.86
N THR A 538 36.24 -30.26 -100.32
CA THR A 538 37.59 -29.66 -100.38
C THR A 538 37.80 -28.18 -100.05
N HIS A 539 38.31 -27.92 -98.83
CA HIS A 539 39.53 -27.16 -98.51
C HIS A 539 39.80 -27.45 -97.02
N GLN A 540 40.51 -28.51 -96.65
CA GLN A 540 41.97 -28.53 -96.56
C GLN A 540 42.56 -27.21 -96.04
N ASP A 541 42.31 -26.93 -94.76
CA ASP A 541 43.34 -26.44 -93.85
C ASP A 541 43.17 -27.17 -92.51
N ALA A 542 43.88 -28.29 -92.44
CA ALA A 542 44.04 -29.09 -91.25
C ALA A 542 44.97 -28.35 -90.27
N CYS A 543 44.41 -27.50 -89.42
CA CYS A 543 44.91 -27.39 -88.06
C CYS A 543 44.13 -28.40 -87.23
N SER A 544 44.63 -29.63 -87.17
CA SER A 544 44.32 -30.50 -86.04
C SER A 544 44.69 -29.68 -84.80
N PRO A 545 43.73 -29.33 -83.90
CA PRO A 545 44.13 -28.73 -82.64
C PRO A 545 45.14 -29.71 -82.04
N SER A 546 46.33 -29.21 -81.77
CA SER A 546 47.33 -29.99 -81.07
C SER A 546 46.64 -30.58 -79.82
N GLY A 547 47.00 -31.80 -79.39
CA GLY A 547 46.40 -32.38 -78.18
C GLY A 547 46.45 -31.42 -76.97
N SER A 548 47.39 -30.46 -76.99
CA SER A 548 47.49 -29.32 -76.09
C SER A 548 46.37 -28.29 -76.19
N ASP A 549 45.88 -27.89 -77.37
CA ASP A 549 44.82 -26.88 -77.52
C ASP A 549 43.45 -27.42 -77.09
N LEU A 550 43.17 -28.68 -77.41
CA LEU A 550 42.01 -29.41 -76.90
C LEU A 550 42.09 -29.58 -75.38
N ALA A 551 43.25 -29.95 -74.84
CA ALA A 551 43.44 -30.07 -73.39
C ALA A 551 43.27 -28.74 -72.65
N LEU A 552 43.74 -27.63 -73.22
CA LEU A 552 43.63 -26.30 -72.63
C LEU A 552 42.19 -25.78 -72.64
N LEU A 553 41.44 -26.00 -73.72
CA LEU A 553 40.00 -25.72 -73.77
C LEU A 553 39.23 -26.59 -72.78
N THR A 554 39.60 -27.86 -72.62
CA THR A 554 38.96 -28.78 -71.66
C THR A 554 39.22 -28.33 -70.22
N SER A 555 40.45 -27.91 -69.89
CA SER A 555 40.80 -27.35 -68.57
C SER A 555 39.99 -26.08 -68.28
N ARG A 556 39.88 -25.17 -69.24
CA ARG A 556 39.14 -23.91 -69.08
C ARG A 556 37.64 -24.12 -68.93
N LEU A 557 37.08 -25.12 -69.60
CA LEU A 557 35.68 -25.50 -69.48
C LEU A 557 35.43 -26.18 -68.11
N GLN A 558 36.40 -26.95 -67.62
CA GLN A 558 36.35 -27.54 -66.30
C GLN A 558 36.47 -26.50 -65.17
N GLU A 559 37.37 -25.51 -65.29
CA GLU A 559 37.46 -24.37 -64.37
C GLU A 559 36.15 -23.55 -64.36
N ALA A 560 35.56 -23.30 -65.53
CA ALA A 560 34.27 -22.63 -65.63
C ALA A 560 33.13 -23.45 -64.99
N GLN A 561 33.17 -24.78 -65.11
CA GLN A 561 32.23 -25.68 -64.47
C GLN A 561 32.39 -25.68 -62.94
N GLU A 562 33.62 -25.72 -62.44
CA GLU A 562 33.91 -25.66 -61.01
C GLU A 562 33.54 -24.29 -60.40
N GLU A 563 33.73 -23.21 -61.15
CA GLU A 563 33.26 -21.87 -60.78
C GLU A 563 31.73 -21.82 -60.72
N ALA A 564 31.04 -22.36 -61.73
CA ALA A 564 29.58 -22.47 -61.73
C ALA A 564 29.07 -23.31 -60.53
N ASP A 565 29.76 -24.40 -60.18
CA ASP A 565 29.42 -25.23 -59.03
C ASP A 565 29.68 -24.52 -57.70
N ARG A 566 30.75 -23.73 -57.58
CA ARG A 566 31.01 -22.88 -56.40
C ARG A 566 29.96 -21.79 -56.25
N GLN A 567 29.58 -21.16 -57.36
CA GLN A 567 28.49 -20.17 -57.38
C GLN A 567 27.16 -20.82 -57.00
N ALA A 568 26.85 -22.01 -57.51
CA ALA A 568 25.64 -22.76 -57.16
C ALA A 568 25.58 -23.11 -55.66
N LYS A 569 26.71 -23.55 -55.06
CA LYS A 569 26.82 -23.81 -53.62
C LYS A 569 26.61 -22.54 -52.80
N SER A 570 27.25 -21.43 -53.16
CA SER A 570 27.06 -20.15 -52.47
C SER A 570 25.62 -19.64 -52.54
N ALA A 571 24.98 -19.78 -53.71
CA ALA A 571 23.57 -19.43 -53.89
C ALA A 571 22.65 -20.34 -53.06
N GLN A 572 22.97 -21.62 -52.94
CA GLN A 572 22.25 -22.56 -52.08
C GLN A 572 22.39 -22.21 -50.60
N GLU A 573 23.59 -21.86 -50.13
CA GLU A 573 23.82 -21.40 -48.75
C GLU A 573 23.05 -20.11 -48.43
N LEU A 574 23.06 -19.14 -49.34
CA LEU A 574 22.29 -17.90 -49.18
C LEU A 574 20.78 -18.18 -49.15
N ARG A 575 20.27 -19.09 -49.98
CA ARG A 575 18.87 -19.52 -49.95
C ARG A 575 18.52 -20.21 -48.63
N SER A 576 19.39 -21.06 -48.09
CA SER A 576 19.19 -21.69 -46.78
C SER A 576 19.17 -20.66 -45.64
N LYS A 577 20.14 -19.73 -45.63
CA LYS A 577 20.19 -18.63 -44.64
C LYS A 577 18.96 -17.72 -44.74
N LEU A 578 18.52 -17.38 -45.96
CA LEU A 578 17.30 -16.59 -46.17
C LEU A 578 16.08 -17.36 -45.66
N GLY A 579 15.97 -18.66 -45.94
CA GLY A 579 14.89 -19.50 -45.44
C GLY A 579 14.86 -19.58 -43.90
N GLU A 580 16.01 -19.67 -43.24
CA GLU A 580 16.10 -19.60 -41.78
C GLU A 580 15.68 -18.23 -41.23
N GLN A 581 16.07 -17.14 -41.89
CA GLN A 581 15.64 -15.79 -41.50
C GLN A 581 14.13 -15.62 -41.67
N SER A 582 13.55 -16.08 -42.79
CA SER A 582 12.10 -16.07 -43.00
C SER A 582 11.33 -16.87 -41.94
N ARG A 583 11.86 -18.00 -41.46
CA ARG A 583 11.25 -18.75 -40.35
C ARG A 583 11.31 -17.97 -39.05
N LYS A 584 12.46 -17.37 -38.73
CA LYS A 584 12.64 -16.56 -37.51
C LYS A 584 11.74 -15.33 -37.51
N THR A 585 11.59 -14.64 -38.65
CA THR A 585 10.68 -13.50 -38.77
C THR A 585 9.23 -13.94 -38.59
N TRP A 586 8.83 -15.07 -39.19
CA TRP A 586 7.49 -15.62 -39.02
C TRP A 586 7.19 -16.03 -37.57
N GLU A 587 8.14 -16.68 -36.89
CA GLU A 587 8.02 -17.00 -35.46
C GLU A 587 7.90 -15.74 -34.59
N ALA A 588 8.62 -14.67 -34.94
CA ALA A 588 8.54 -13.39 -34.24
C ALA A 588 7.18 -12.71 -34.48
N GLU A 589 6.66 -12.75 -35.70
CA GLU A 589 5.33 -12.26 -36.05
C GLU A 589 4.24 -13.01 -35.27
N GLN A 590 4.32 -14.34 -35.18
CA GLN A 590 3.38 -15.12 -34.36
C GLN A 590 3.44 -14.73 -32.88
N LYS A 591 4.63 -14.54 -32.33
CA LYS A 591 4.79 -14.06 -30.94
C LYS A 591 4.20 -12.66 -30.75
N LEU A 592 4.37 -11.77 -31.72
CA LEU A 592 3.77 -10.43 -31.68
C LEU A 592 2.23 -10.52 -31.65
N VAL A 593 1.62 -11.35 -32.49
CA VAL A 593 0.17 -11.57 -32.51
C VAL A 593 -0.36 -12.07 -31.15
N LEU A 594 0.37 -12.98 -30.49
CA LEU A 594 0.00 -13.46 -29.16
C LEU A 594 0.08 -12.33 -28.11
N VAL A 595 1.14 -11.54 -28.13
CA VAL A 595 1.31 -10.40 -27.22
C VAL A 595 0.23 -9.33 -27.46
N GLU A 596 -0.14 -9.06 -28.71
CA GLU A 596 -1.23 -8.15 -29.05
C GLU A 596 -2.58 -8.67 -28.51
N ALA A 597 -2.84 -9.97 -28.61
CA ALA A 597 -4.04 -10.58 -28.05
C ALA A 597 -4.08 -10.50 -26.51
N GLU A 598 -2.94 -10.67 -25.85
CA GLU A 598 -2.81 -10.48 -24.40
C GLU A 598 -3.03 -9.02 -23.99
N LEU A 599 -2.47 -8.05 -24.73
CA LEU A 599 -2.71 -6.63 -24.51
C LEU A 599 -4.20 -6.29 -24.65
N GLN A 600 -4.89 -6.84 -25.63
CA GLN A 600 -6.34 -6.63 -25.79
C GLN A 600 -7.14 -7.26 -24.65
N ARG A 601 -6.74 -8.44 -24.15
CA ARG A 601 -7.34 -9.04 -22.95
C ARG A 601 -7.14 -8.16 -21.71
N LEU A 602 -5.93 -7.66 -21.50
CA LEU A 602 -5.61 -6.78 -20.37
C LEU A 602 -6.37 -5.45 -20.45
N LYS A 603 -6.55 -4.87 -21.65
CA LYS A 603 -7.39 -3.68 -21.84
C LYS A 603 -8.83 -3.93 -21.43
N LYS A 604 -9.45 -5.03 -21.88
CA LYS A 604 -10.82 -5.40 -21.49
C LYS A 604 -10.95 -5.65 -19.98
N ALA A 605 -9.94 -6.27 -19.37
CA ALA A 605 -9.91 -6.44 -17.91
C ALA A 605 -9.77 -5.08 -17.18
N GLY A 606 -9.01 -4.14 -17.74
CA GLY A 606 -8.91 -2.78 -17.21
C GLY A 606 -10.25 -2.02 -17.30
N GLU A 607 -10.97 -2.16 -18.41
CA GLU A 607 -12.30 -1.58 -18.60
C GLU A 607 -13.31 -2.15 -17.59
N SER A 608 -13.35 -3.48 -17.41
CA SER A 608 -14.25 -4.12 -16.45
C SER A 608 -13.93 -3.75 -14.99
N LEU A 609 -12.65 -3.59 -14.64
CA LEU A 609 -12.23 -3.08 -13.33
C LEU A 609 -12.66 -1.62 -13.13
N MET A 610 -12.58 -0.79 -14.18
CA MET A 610 -13.03 0.59 -14.14
C MET A 610 -14.56 0.67 -13.95
N GLU A 611 -15.32 -0.20 -14.61
CA GLU A 611 -16.76 -0.34 -14.39
C GLU A 611 -17.07 -0.79 -12.96
N ALA A 612 -16.39 -1.82 -12.45
CA ALA A 612 -16.56 -2.27 -11.08
C ALA A 612 -16.26 -1.15 -10.06
N ARG A 613 -15.22 -0.33 -10.31
CA ARG A 613 -14.90 0.84 -9.49
C ARG A 613 -16.07 1.85 -9.47
N ARG A 614 -16.68 2.14 -10.62
CA ARG A 614 -17.86 3.03 -10.69
C ARG A 614 -19.05 2.47 -9.91
N HIS A 615 -19.30 1.16 -10.01
CA HIS A 615 -20.38 0.52 -9.23
C HIS A 615 -20.11 0.63 -7.72
N ILE A 616 -18.87 0.46 -7.28
CA ILE A 616 -18.49 0.65 -5.87
C ILE A 616 -18.72 2.10 -5.44
N GLU A 617 -18.38 3.09 -6.26
CA GLU A 617 -18.62 4.52 -5.96
C GLU A 617 -20.11 4.82 -5.80
N VAL A 618 -20.98 4.25 -6.65
CA VAL A 618 -22.44 4.38 -6.52
C VAL A 618 -22.95 3.74 -5.24
N LEU A 619 -22.51 2.52 -4.92
CA LEU A 619 -22.90 1.85 -3.67
C LEU A 619 -22.42 2.60 -2.43
N GLN A 620 -21.25 3.25 -2.50
CA GLN A 620 -20.75 4.11 -1.42
C GLN A 620 -21.62 5.35 -1.24
N SER A 621 -22.03 6.02 -2.33
CA SER A 621 -22.97 7.14 -2.23
C SER A 621 -24.33 6.70 -1.68
N ASP A 622 -24.83 5.54 -2.08
CA ASP A 622 -26.09 5.01 -1.57
C ASP A 622 -25.98 4.66 -0.07
N SER A 623 -24.87 4.07 0.37
CA SER A 623 -24.62 3.80 1.79
C SER A 623 -24.60 5.09 2.62
N LEU A 624 -23.95 6.14 2.12
CA LEU A 624 -23.93 7.45 2.79
C LEU A 624 -25.34 8.04 2.88
N ASN A 625 -26.12 7.99 1.80
CA ASN A 625 -27.51 8.46 1.80
C ASN A 625 -28.37 7.70 2.84
N MET A 626 -28.21 6.37 2.92
CA MET A 626 -28.92 5.55 3.90
C MET A 626 -28.49 5.88 5.34
N GLU A 627 -27.22 6.17 5.58
CA GLU A 627 -26.72 6.62 6.89
C GLU A 627 -27.33 7.98 7.28
N GLU A 628 -27.44 8.92 6.35
CA GLU A 628 -28.10 10.21 6.56
C GLU A 628 -29.59 10.03 6.88
N GLU A 629 -30.30 9.16 6.15
CA GLU A 629 -31.70 8.83 6.43
C GLU A 629 -31.88 8.19 7.81
N LEU A 630 -31.00 7.25 8.19
CA LEU A 630 -31.01 6.65 9.52
C LEU A 630 -30.77 7.68 10.62
N CYS A 631 -29.83 8.62 10.41
CA CYS A 631 -29.60 9.72 11.36
C CYS A 631 -30.84 10.60 11.49
N ARG A 632 -31.49 10.94 10.38
CA ARG A 632 -32.75 11.69 10.38
C ARG A 632 -33.85 10.94 11.13
N LEU A 633 -34.04 9.65 10.87
CA LEU A 633 -35.06 8.84 11.56
C LEU A 633 -34.78 8.70 13.06
N ARG A 634 -33.51 8.57 13.46
CA ARG A 634 -33.12 8.55 14.89
C ARG A 634 -33.46 9.87 15.58
N SER A 635 -33.12 11.00 14.96
CA SER A 635 -33.48 12.32 15.52
C SER A 635 -34.99 12.50 15.66
N GLN A 636 -35.77 11.99 14.70
CA GLN A 636 -37.24 12.01 14.78
C GLN A 636 -37.76 11.11 15.89
N ALA A 637 -37.20 9.91 16.06
CA ALA A 637 -37.57 9.01 17.15
C ALA A 637 -37.24 9.60 18.54
N GLU A 638 -36.11 10.29 18.67
CA GLU A 638 -35.74 11.02 19.90
C GLU A 638 -36.72 12.16 20.19
N LEU A 639 -37.09 12.95 19.18
CA LEU A 639 -38.11 13.98 19.33
C LEU A 639 -39.44 13.40 19.79
N HIS A 640 -39.88 12.28 19.21
CA HIS A 640 -41.11 11.60 19.64
C HIS A 640 -41.01 11.08 21.09
N ARG A 641 -39.87 10.53 21.50
CA ARG A 641 -39.65 10.14 22.92
C ARG A 641 -39.75 11.34 23.84
N MET A 642 -39.13 12.46 23.49
CA MET A 642 -39.23 13.70 24.27
C MET A 642 -40.68 14.18 24.35
N GLN A 643 -41.41 14.18 23.23
CA GLN A 643 -42.84 14.50 23.22
C GLN A 643 -43.66 13.58 24.13
N THR A 644 -43.41 12.26 24.09
CA THR A 644 -44.09 11.30 24.98
C THR A 644 -43.79 11.58 26.45
N THR A 645 -42.55 11.90 26.81
CA THR A 645 -42.20 12.26 28.20
C THR A 645 -42.90 13.53 28.66
N VAL A 646 -42.94 14.56 27.81
CA VAL A 646 -43.64 15.83 28.11
C VAL A 646 -45.14 15.58 28.29
N ILE A 647 -45.76 14.80 27.40
CA ILE A 647 -47.18 14.43 27.52
C ILE A 647 -47.44 13.72 28.86
N ALA A 648 -46.61 12.73 29.22
CA ALA A 648 -46.76 12.02 30.49
C ALA A 648 -46.61 12.96 31.70
N THR A 649 -45.69 13.92 31.67
CA THR A 649 -45.56 14.92 32.74
C THR A 649 -46.79 15.82 32.85
N LEU A 650 -47.31 16.31 31.72
CA LEU A 650 -48.51 17.16 31.70
C LEU A 650 -49.76 16.38 32.14
N GLU A 651 -49.87 15.10 31.80
CA GLU A 651 -50.95 14.22 32.28
C GLU A 651 -50.85 14.00 33.79
N GLY A 652 -49.64 13.83 34.33
CA GLY A 652 -49.40 13.74 35.78
C GLY A 652 -49.80 15.01 36.53
N GLU A 653 -49.39 16.17 36.03
CA GLU A 653 -49.77 17.48 36.58
C GLU A 653 -51.29 17.69 36.51
N ARG A 654 -51.92 17.38 35.37
CA ARG A 654 -53.37 17.45 35.23
C ARG A 654 -54.09 16.56 36.25
N ALA A 655 -53.62 15.33 36.44
CA ALA A 655 -54.22 14.43 37.43
C ALA A 655 -54.04 14.94 38.86
N ALA A 656 -52.92 15.59 39.19
CA ALA A 656 -52.72 16.24 40.50
C ALA A 656 -53.71 17.40 40.69
N LEU A 657 -53.83 18.28 39.70
CA LEU A 657 -54.79 19.39 39.71
C LEU A 657 -56.24 18.91 39.81
N GLU A 658 -56.59 17.77 39.19
CA GLU A 658 -57.93 17.18 39.33
C GLU A 658 -58.21 16.69 40.75
N ARG A 659 -57.22 16.08 41.42
CA ARG A 659 -57.35 15.70 42.85
C ARG A 659 -57.48 16.93 43.75
N ASP A 660 -56.70 17.98 43.51
CA ASP A 660 -56.78 19.23 44.27
C ASP A 660 -58.15 19.90 44.06
N ARG A 661 -58.67 19.91 42.84
CA ARG A 661 -60.02 20.39 42.56
C ARG A 661 -61.08 19.58 43.31
N ASP A 662 -60.98 18.26 43.32
CA ASP A 662 -61.96 17.39 43.97
C ASP A 662 -61.90 17.49 45.51
N THR A 663 -60.70 17.66 46.09
CA THR A 663 -60.54 17.95 47.52
C THR A 663 -61.11 19.32 47.87
N LEU A 664 -60.79 20.37 47.11
CA LEU A 664 -61.39 21.69 47.28
C LEU A 664 -62.92 21.63 47.18
N ARG A 665 -63.46 20.88 46.21
CA ARG A 665 -64.91 20.67 46.09
C ARG A 665 -65.51 20.01 47.34
N SER A 666 -64.85 18.98 47.88
CA SER A 666 -65.25 18.33 49.13
C SER A 666 -65.22 19.29 50.32
N THR A 667 -64.18 20.11 50.45
CA THR A 667 -64.09 21.13 51.52
C THR A 667 -65.20 22.18 51.39
N VAL A 668 -65.51 22.63 50.18
CA VAL A 668 -66.61 23.57 49.92
C VAL A 668 -67.95 22.93 50.29
N ASP A 669 -68.19 21.67 49.94
CA ASP A 669 -69.44 20.98 50.29
C ASP A 669 -69.55 20.73 51.79
N ALA A 670 -68.45 20.45 52.49
CA ALA A 670 -68.38 20.38 53.94
C ALA A 670 -68.69 21.74 54.61
N LEU A 671 -68.13 22.84 54.10
CA LEU A 671 -68.43 24.19 54.56
C LEU A 671 -69.90 24.55 54.35
N ARG A 672 -70.47 24.23 53.17
CA ARG A 672 -71.91 24.41 52.91
C ARG A 672 -72.78 23.59 53.86
N ALA A 673 -72.37 22.36 54.20
CA ALA A 673 -73.07 21.52 55.17
C ALA A 673 -72.98 22.08 56.60
N ALA A 674 -71.81 22.58 57.00
CA ALA A 674 -71.61 23.27 58.27
C ALA A 674 -72.44 24.55 58.36
N GLN A 675 -72.48 25.36 57.30
CA GLN A 675 -73.31 26.56 57.22
C GLN A 675 -74.81 26.24 57.34
N ARG A 676 -75.28 25.17 56.69
CA ARG A 676 -76.66 24.66 56.86
C ARG A 676 -76.95 24.28 58.32
N LYS A 677 -76.01 23.61 59.00
CA LYS A 677 -76.13 23.24 60.42
C LYS A 677 -76.16 24.47 61.34
N VAL A 678 -75.32 25.47 61.10
CA VAL A 678 -75.31 26.72 61.87
C VAL A 678 -76.63 27.45 61.69
N ARG A 679 -77.14 27.56 60.45
CA ARG A 679 -78.44 28.17 60.16
C ARG A 679 -79.59 27.44 60.88
N SER A 680 -79.61 26.10 60.84
CA SER A 680 -80.62 25.34 61.59
C SER A 680 -80.51 25.50 63.10
N ARG A 681 -79.30 25.67 63.66
CA ARG A 681 -79.13 25.95 65.10
C ARG A 681 -79.65 27.34 65.45
N GLN A 682 -79.34 28.35 64.65
CA GLN A 682 -79.88 29.71 64.81
C GLN A 682 -81.40 29.74 64.72
N ASP A 683 -82.00 28.99 63.79
CA ASP A 683 -83.45 28.86 63.68
C ASP A 683 -84.04 28.21 64.96
N VAL A 684 -83.45 27.12 65.45
CA VAL A 684 -83.89 26.44 66.70
C VAL A 684 -83.74 27.34 67.92
N ASP A 685 -82.62 28.05 68.06
CA ASP A 685 -82.38 29.02 69.15
C ASP A 685 -83.39 30.17 69.07
N GLY A 686 -83.69 30.65 67.85
CA GLY A 686 -84.74 31.64 67.60
C GLY A 686 -86.13 31.16 68.00
N PHE A 687 -86.51 29.91 67.67
CA PHE A 687 -87.75 29.29 68.11
C PHE A 687 -87.81 29.13 69.64
N LEU A 688 -86.69 28.73 70.28
CA LEU A 688 -86.60 28.61 71.73
C LEU A 688 -86.77 29.97 72.43
N LEU A 689 -86.19 31.03 71.86
CA LEU A 689 -86.32 32.40 72.36
C LEU A 689 -87.78 32.87 72.25
N LEU A 690 -88.42 32.63 71.11
CA LEU A 690 -89.85 32.91 70.89
C LEU A 690 -90.75 32.15 71.86
N PHE A 691 -90.46 30.87 72.12
CA PHE A 691 -91.20 30.05 73.07
C PHE A 691 -91.02 30.54 74.52
N LYS A 692 -89.80 30.93 74.92
CA LYS A 692 -89.54 31.57 76.23
C LYS A 692 -90.25 32.90 76.39
N LEU A 693 -90.32 33.71 75.32
CA LEU A 693 -91.09 34.97 75.30
C LEU A 693 -92.60 34.72 75.45
N LEU A 694 -93.15 33.71 74.76
CA LEU A 694 -94.55 33.30 74.87
C LEU A 694 -94.93 32.75 76.25
N LEU A 695 -94.00 32.11 76.96
CA LEU A 695 -94.20 31.64 78.35
C LEU A 695 -94.04 32.73 79.41
N SER A 696 -93.46 33.88 79.05
CA SER A 696 -93.29 35.03 79.95
C SER A 696 -94.43 36.07 79.85
N PHE A 697 -95.34 35.89 78.89
CA PHE A 697 -96.63 36.58 78.77
C PHE A 697 -97.74 35.72 79.37
#